data_AF-A0A3M2AH28-F1
#
_entry.id   AF-A0A3M2AH28-F1
#
_cell.length_a   1.000
_cell.length_b   1.000
_cell.length_c   1.000
_cell.angle_alpha   90.00
_cell.angle_beta   90.00
_cell.angle_gamma   90.00
#
_symmetry.space_group_name_H-M   'P 1'
#
loop_
_entity.id
_entity.type
_entity.pdbx_description
1 polymer ?
#
loop_
_entity_poly.entity_id
_entity_poly.type
_entity_poly.pdbx_seq_one_letter_code
_entity_poly.pdbx_strand_id
1 'polypeptide(L)'
;MRRFPALLCVLLPLAAPAAAQTTWYVDPVNGDDAATGLAGDPWLTVTHAMTVAASGDRVELKDGVFSAATNGESFPIVLVDGVDLVYPGSDHAAVFDAAGTTSVFRVNSVFADGGTLQGLRLRNCTIGVEVASGGGALTHPLDVDDCLFESFSVAAVRALLDAAGSHVIWVRNSALSPSSAPHGVRLQARGTGTVLAQSVVSDCTITNCQVGVAIEASDGGIVLDTCEVRRNDISVSSSAGIEVSATASAARDASNGVLVQSNQVTSGGVGLRVLASSTSGRSAVCDGEVKYNLFSGNTTNVSLETENNGFSTADLTCPFTGNTINGSTGDGIAFVVTAPASGGVNCLPDLGTAANGTGRNTFKNAGGFNLALDPDMANYLTLLQLLPAEGNFWGTVNLGTAQSMIDYQGVPQTLVDLDPILFDLLSMTVSPGKVAENTPSTLTVRAKDANTGFVDNDDPDATIGQMIVAIRKGATSITVDPAVFADGTGFIFDIPALADEGTWAVDVALPGGQAGSANFRVTTVGGGGGNSTGCFVATAAHGDYDAPEVRVLRRFRDDYLLAGAPGRSFVRAYYEYGPKAASWIEGREWARRASRAALAAPVLAAEGLLRSHPADRFAAAVLVLGGLFWLFRRRR
;
A
#
# COMPACT_ATOMS: atom_id res chain seq x y z
N MET A 1 56.81 -6.29 31.38
CA MET A 1 56.89 -4.81 31.47
C MET A 1 56.31 -4.22 30.19
N ARG A 2 55.37 -3.27 30.32
CA ARG A 2 55.02 -2.15 29.40
C ARG A 2 54.66 -2.51 27.93
N ARG A 3 53.37 -2.46 27.53
CA ARG A 3 52.55 -1.29 27.08
C ARG A 3 53.21 -0.46 25.96
N PHE A 4 52.69 -0.55 24.73
CA PHE A 4 51.99 0.51 23.95
C PHE A 4 51.85 0.10 22.46
N PRO A 5 50.65 0.07 21.85
CA PRO A 5 50.50 -0.01 20.40
C PRO A 5 50.48 1.39 19.77
N ALA A 6 50.89 1.41 18.50
CA ALA A 6 51.10 2.57 17.66
C ALA A 6 49.80 3.36 17.39
N LEU A 7 50.00 4.67 17.28
CA LEU A 7 49.08 5.67 16.78
C LEU A 7 48.73 5.34 15.31
N LEU A 8 47.50 4.90 15.03
CA LEU A 8 46.94 4.88 13.68
C LEU A 8 45.97 6.05 13.59
N CYS A 9 46.42 7.17 13.03
CA CYS A 9 45.56 8.27 12.62
C CYS A 9 44.66 7.78 11.49
N VAL A 10 43.42 7.40 11.84
CA VAL A 10 42.33 7.27 10.88
C VAL A 10 41.87 8.70 10.57
N LEU A 11 42.31 9.19 9.40
CA LEU A 11 41.64 10.28 8.70
C LEU A 11 40.24 9.79 8.33
N LEU A 12 39.26 10.07 9.19
CA LEU A 12 37.87 10.04 8.81
C LEU A 12 37.67 11.08 7.70
N PRO A 13 37.09 10.73 6.54
CA PRO A 13 36.58 11.76 5.65
C PRO A 13 35.56 12.55 6.47
N LEU A 14 35.76 13.87 6.56
CA LEU A 14 34.69 14.78 6.94
C LEU A 14 33.58 14.56 5.91
N ALA A 15 32.61 13.72 6.23
CA ALA A 15 31.31 13.82 5.61
C ALA A 15 30.84 15.25 5.89
N ALA A 16 30.57 16.01 4.83
CA ALA A 16 29.83 17.25 4.97
C ALA A 16 28.62 16.96 5.86
N PRO A 17 28.31 17.81 6.85
CA PRO A 17 27.10 17.61 7.63
C PRO A 17 25.94 17.51 6.64
N ALA A 18 25.16 16.43 6.70
CA ALA A 18 23.85 16.41 6.09
C ALA A 18 23.16 17.71 6.51
N ALA A 19 22.70 18.51 5.55
CA ALA A 19 21.99 19.74 5.84
C ALA A 19 20.90 19.40 6.88
N ALA A 20 20.92 20.08 8.02
CA ALA A 20 19.93 19.83 9.05
C ALA A 20 18.57 20.24 8.47
N GLN A 21 17.66 19.27 8.32
CA GLN A 21 16.29 19.50 7.89
C GLN A 21 15.67 20.57 8.80
N THR A 22 15.34 21.73 8.22
CA THR A 22 14.65 22.79 8.96
C THR A 22 13.16 22.57 8.84
N THR A 23 12.43 22.64 9.97
CA THR A 23 10.97 22.55 9.97
C THR A 23 10.37 23.94 10.11
N TRP A 24 9.67 24.37 9.07
CA TRP A 24 8.90 25.60 9.00
C TRP A 24 7.42 25.33 9.28
N TYR A 25 6.68 26.33 9.73
CA TYR A 25 5.28 26.20 10.11
C TYR A 25 4.43 27.25 9.42
N VAL A 26 3.27 26.84 8.92
CA VAL A 26 2.27 27.72 8.31
C VAL A 26 0.94 27.55 9.03
N ASP A 27 0.38 28.65 9.52
CA ASP A 27 -0.94 28.72 10.16
C ASP A 27 -1.85 29.67 9.36
N PRO A 28 -2.85 29.16 8.62
CA PRO A 28 -3.71 29.98 7.77
C PRO A 28 -4.69 30.86 8.56
N VAL A 29 -4.78 30.71 9.88
CA VAL A 29 -5.70 31.44 10.76
C VAL A 29 -4.95 32.50 11.57
N ASN A 30 -3.81 32.14 12.15
CA ASN A 30 -3.08 32.99 13.10
C ASN A 30 -1.67 33.40 12.64
N GLY A 31 -1.20 32.92 11.48
CA GLY A 31 0.13 33.22 10.96
C GLY A 31 0.29 34.64 10.43
N ASP A 32 1.53 35.03 10.15
CA ASP A 32 1.88 36.29 9.47
C ASP A 32 3.08 36.04 8.54
N ASP A 33 3.01 36.43 7.26
CA ASP A 33 4.13 36.26 6.31
C ASP A 33 5.32 37.19 6.61
N ALA A 34 5.20 38.10 7.58
CA ALA A 34 6.33 38.82 8.17
C ALA A 34 6.99 38.10 9.35
N ALA A 35 6.43 36.96 9.80
CA ALA A 35 6.92 36.17 10.91
C ALA A 35 8.20 35.38 10.59
N THR A 36 8.76 34.73 11.60
CA THR A 36 9.98 33.92 11.47
C THR A 36 9.75 32.54 10.84
N GLY A 37 8.52 32.04 10.77
CA GLY A 37 8.17 30.72 10.23
C GLY A 37 8.42 29.56 11.19
N LEU A 38 8.80 29.85 12.44
CA LEU A 38 9.03 28.85 13.48
C LEU A 38 7.72 28.46 14.18
N ALA A 39 7.72 27.35 14.94
CA ALA A 39 6.51 26.80 15.55
C ALA A 39 5.69 27.78 16.43
N GLY A 40 6.37 28.76 17.06
CA GLY A 40 5.73 29.78 17.90
C GLY A 40 5.38 31.07 17.18
N ASP A 41 5.76 31.20 15.91
CA ASP A 41 5.64 32.41 15.09
C ASP A 41 5.55 32.00 13.59
N PRO A 42 4.45 31.29 13.21
CA PRO A 42 4.30 30.67 11.90
C PRO A 42 3.96 31.68 10.80
N TRP A 43 4.26 31.31 9.55
CA TRP A 43 3.82 32.06 8.37
C TRP A 43 2.33 31.91 8.11
N LEU A 44 1.75 32.81 7.31
CA LEU A 44 0.32 32.82 6.98
C LEU A 44 0.02 32.01 5.71
N THR A 45 0.88 32.08 4.71
CA THR A 45 0.66 31.45 3.40
C THR A 45 1.72 30.41 3.04
N VAL A 46 1.30 29.39 2.30
CA VAL A 46 2.24 28.41 1.73
C VAL A 46 3.03 29.03 0.58
N THR A 47 2.40 29.96 -0.16
CA THR A 47 3.05 30.78 -1.20
C THR A 47 4.30 31.45 -0.65
N HIS A 48 4.23 32.08 0.52
CA HIS A 48 5.41 32.68 1.15
C HIS A 48 6.42 31.61 1.57
N ALA A 49 5.98 30.53 2.19
CA ALA A 49 6.85 29.42 2.61
C ALA A 49 7.69 28.88 1.44
N MET A 50 7.10 28.72 0.25
CA MET A 50 7.79 28.26 -0.97
C MET A 50 8.80 29.29 -1.52
N THR A 51 8.82 30.53 -1.04
CA THR A 51 9.88 31.50 -1.41
C THR A 51 11.09 31.45 -0.48
N VAL A 52 10.97 30.78 0.67
CA VAL A 52 12.00 30.75 1.72
C VAL A 52 12.57 29.35 1.93
N ALA A 53 11.74 28.31 1.89
CA ALA A 53 12.16 26.93 2.08
C ALA A 53 13.16 26.48 1.00
N ALA A 54 14.11 25.63 1.39
CA ALA A 54 15.13 25.07 0.50
C ALA A 54 15.11 23.54 0.50
N SER A 55 15.72 22.92 -0.51
CA SER A 55 15.86 21.46 -0.60
C SER A 55 16.35 20.85 0.72
N GLY A 56 15.62 19.84 1.21
CA GLY A 56 15.81 19.18 2.50
C GLY A 56 14.95 19.72 3.64
N ASP A 57 14.25 20.85 3.46
CA ASP A 57 13.35 21.42 4.47
C ASP A 57 11.97 20.75 4.47
N ARG A 58 11.27 20.89 5.61
CA ARG A 58 9.89 20.45 5.81
C ARG A 58 9.02 21.63 6.20
N VAL A 59 7.87 21.79 5.56
CA VAL A 59 6.85 22.80 5.87
C VAL A 59 5.64 22.10 6.47
N GLU A 60 5.39 22.34 7.75
CA GLU A 60 4.26 21.78 8.49
C GLU A 60 3.07 22.74 8.52
N LEU A 61 1.90 22.22 8.14
CA LEU A 61 0.66 22.99 8.09
C LEU A 61 -0.15 22.83 9.37
N LYS A 62 -0.80 23.91 9.80
CA LYS A 62 -1.88 23.87 10.81
C LYS A 62 -3.25 23.72 10.14
N ASP A 63 -4.22 23.32 10.96
CA ASP A 63 -5.62 23.21 10.59
C ASP A 63 -6.14 24.54 10.03
N GLY A 64 -6.87 24.48 8.92
CA GLY A 64 -7.57 25.64 8.37
C GLY A 64 -7.70 25.60 6.86
N VAL A 65 -8.28 26.68 6.32
CA VAL A 65 -8.55 26.82 4.89
C VAL A 65 -7.52 27.76 4.27
N PHE A 66 -6.72 27.23 3.35
CA PHE A 66 -5.79 27.95 2.50
C PHE A 66 -6.53 28.35 1.21
N SER A 67 -6.81 29.64 1.07
CA SER A 67 -7.47 30.19 -0.11
C SER A 67 -7.16 31.68 -0.27
N ALA A 68 -7.31 32.18 -1.50
CA ALA A 68 -7.19 33.61 -1.76
C ALA A 68 -8.13 34.47 -0.89
N ALA A 69 -9.29 33.93 -0.50
CA ALA A 69 -10.29 34.64 0.29
C ALA A 69 -10.06 34.56 1.81
N THR A 70 -9.36 33.53 2.32
CA THR A 70 -9.22 33.27 3.76
C THR A 70 -7.89 33.77 4.31
N ASN A 71 -6.78 33.36 3.71
CA ASN A 71 -5.42 33.69 4.17
C ASN A 71 -4.59 34.41 3.08
N GLY A 72 -5.17 34.67 1.90
CA GLY A 72 -4.48 35.38 0.81
C GLY A 72 -3.60 34.49 -0.06
N GLU A 73 -3.79 33.16 -0.02
CA GLU A 73 -3.04 32.19 -0.83
C GLU A 73 -3.10 32.51 -2.33
N SER A 74 -1.97 32.35 -3.04
CA SER A 74 -1.89 32.57 -4.48
C SER A 74 -1.70 31.25 -5.22
N PHE A 75 -2.69 30.88 -6.04
CA PHE A 75 -2.66 29.66 -6.84
C PHE A 75 -2.27 29.94 -8.30
N PRO A 76 -1.47 29.06 -8.95
CA PRO A 76 -0.92 27.83 -8.39
C PRO A 76 0.28 28.08 -7.45
N ILE A 77 0.35 27.31 -6.38
CA ILE A 77 1.52 27.29 -5.49
C ILE A 77 2.63 26.52 -6.22
N VAL A 78 3.73 27.20 -6.49
CA VAL A 78 4.88 26.59 -7.17
C VAL A 78 5.70 25.81 -6.12
N LEU A 79 5.82 24.50 -6.33
CA LEU A 79 6.59 23.65 -5.43
C LEU A 79 8.09 23.88 -5.60
N VAL A 80 8.82 23.76 -4.50
CA VAL A 80 10.28 23.84 -4.45
C VAL A 80 10.86 22.44 -4.41
N ASP A 81 11.90 22.21 -5.22
CA ASP A 81 12.62 20.94 -5.25
C ASP A 81 13.23 20.60 -3.88
N GLY A 82 13.02 19.37 -3.44
CA GLY A 82 13.47 18.80 -2.18
C GLY A 82 12.69 19.25 -0.93
N VAL A 83 11.57 19.96 -1.07
CA VAL A 83 10.77 20.42 0.08
C VAL A 83 9.57 19.50 0.33
N ASP A 84 9.42 19.07 1.58
CA ASP A 84 8.24 18.31 2.03
C ASP A 84 7.17 19.26 2.59
N LEU A 85 5.96 19.24 2.03
CA LEU A 85 4.79 19.94 2.53
C LEU A 85 3.85 18.94 3.22
N VAL A 86 3.76 19.02 4.54
CA VAL A 86 3.11 17.99 5.35
C VAL A 86 2.07 18.59 6.29
N TYR A 87 0.88 18.02 6.30
CA TYR A 87 -0.08 18.20 7.37
C TYR A 87 -0.01 17.00 8.33
N PRO A 88 0.47 17.17 9.58
CA PRO A 88 0.66 16.07 10.52
C PRO A 88 -0.60 15.69 11.32
N GLY A 89 -1.72 16.42 11.14
CA GLY A 89 -2.98 16.16 11.85
C GLY A 89 -3.82 15.07 11.18
N SER A 90 -5.07 14.91 11.64
CA SER A 90 -6.03 13.94 11.09
C SER A 90 -7.07 14.61 10.20
N ASP A 91 -7.84 13.80 9.46
CA ASP A 91 -9.02 14.24 8.70
C ASP A 91 -8.74 15.29 7.60
N HIS A 92 -7.47 15.40 7.19
CA HIS A 92 -7.00 16.31 6.14
C HIS A 92 -7.45 17.76 6.37
N ALA A 93 -7.33 18.27 7.62
CA ALA A 93 -7.86 19.58 8.00
C ALA A 93 -7.07 20.78 7.45
N ALA A 94 -5.94 20.55 6.77
CA ALA A 94 -5.29 21.55 5.91
C ALA A 94 -5.98 21.56 4.54
N VAL A 95 -6.95 22.45 4.37
CA VAL A 95 -7.83 22.49 3.19
C VAL A 95 -7.40 23.57 2.21
N PHE A 96 -6.91 23.17 1.04
CA PHE A 96 -6.64 24.04 -0.09
C PHE A 96 -7.90 24.20 -0.96
N ASP A 97 -8.50 25.38 -0.91
CA ASP A 97 -9.69 25.73 -1.69
C ASP A 97 -9.32 26.68 -2.83
N ALA A 98 -9.11 26.10 -4.02
CA ALA A 98 -8.54 26.81 -5.17
C ALA A 98 -9.61 27.13 -6.23
N ALA A 99 -10.81 27.53 -5.78
CA ALA A 99 -11.93 27.89 -6.64
C ALA A 99 -11.56 28.88 -7.76
N GLY A 100 -11.84 28.50 -9.01
CA GLY A 100 -11.59 29.35 -10.19
C GLY A 100 -10.14 29.40 -10.67
N THR A 101 -9.28 28.51 -10.16
CA THR A 101 -7.84 28.47 -10.51
C THR A 101 -7.52 27.28 -11.42
N THR A 102 -6.31 27.30 -12.00
CA THR A 102 -5.85 26.26 -12.96
C THR A 102 -5.27 25.02 -12.26
N SER A 103 -4.51 25.20 -11.19
CA SER A 103 -4.03 24.13 -10.34
C SER A 103 -3.81 24.60 -8.91
N VAL A 104 -3.83 23.68 -7.94
CA VAL A 104 -3.43 23.98 -6.54
C VAL A 104 -1.92 24.04 -6.46
N PHE A 105 -1.25 22.93 -6.80
CA PHE A 105 0.20 22.82 -6.79
C PHE A 105 0.74 22.64 -8.20
N ARG A 106 1.87 23.29 -8.49
CA ARG A 106 2.52 23.20 -9.79
C ARG A 106 4.02 23.00 -9.66
N VAL A 107 4.56 22.09 -10.47
CA VAL A 107 6.00 21.95 -10.72
C VAL A 107 6.35 22.65 -12.04
N ASN A 108 7.26 23.63 -11.97
CA ASN A 108 7.68 24.45 -13.11
C ASN A 108 9.15 24.22 -13.55
N SER A 109 9.94 23.50 -12.76
CA SER A 109 11.39 23.32 -12.97
C SER A 109 11.80 21.86 -12.81
N VAL A 110 13.10 21.57 -12.93
CA VAL A 110 13.70 20.26 -12.59
C VAL A 110 13.46 19.97 -11.11
N PHE A 111 13.01 18.77 -10.75
CA PHE A 111 13.09 18.26 -9.38
C PHE A 111 14.20 17.21 -9.33
N ALA A 112 15.38 17.66 -8.90
CA ALA A 112 16.53 16.80 -8.72
C ALA A 112 16.46 16.04 -7.41
N ASP A 113 15.82 16.57 -6.36
CA ASP A 113 15.77 16.00 -5.01
C ASP A 113 14.36 15.49 -4.64
N GLY A 114 13.32 15.88 -5.38
CA GLY A 114 11.95 15.36 -5.22
C GLY A 114 11.10 16.24 -4.30
N GLY A 115 10.15 15.65 -3.57
CA GLY A 115 9.39 16.36 -2.54
C GLY A 115 8.06 15.69 -2.26
N THR A 116 7.56 15.87 -1.04
CA THR A 116 6.33 15.21 -0.57
C THR A 116 5.18 16.20 -0.38
N LEU A 117 3.99 15.83 -0.81
CA LEU A 117 2.71 16.44 -0.42
C LEU A 117 1.96 15.41 0.43
N GLN A 118 1.78 15.67 1.72
CA GLN A 118 1.21 14.69 2.64
C GLN A 118 0.09 15.23 3.51
N GLY A 119 -1.01 14.48 3.66
CA GLY A 119 -2.09 14.78 4.61
C GLY A 119 -3.01 15.93 4.16
N LEU A 120 -2.96 16.32 2.88
CA LEU A 120 -3.61 17.54 2.39
C LEU A 120 -5.02 17.27 1.88
N ARG A 121 -5.93 18.25 2.02
CA ARG A 121 -7.23 18.24 1.33
C ARG A 121 -7.24 19.30 0.23
N LEU A 122 -7.44 18.88 -1.02
CA LEU A 122 -7.48 19.76 -2.18
C LEU A 122 -8.89 19.77 -2.75
N ARG A 123 -9.50 20.95 -2.88
CA ARG A 123 -10.86 21.04 -3.41
C ARG A 123 -11.12 22.22 -4.34
N ASN A 124 -12.21 22.10 -5.10
CA ASN A 124 -12.74 23.12 -6.00
C ASN A 124 -11.71 23.63 -7.04
N CYS A 125 -10.80 22.76 -7.47
CA CYS A 125 -9.71 23.13 -8.36
C CYS A 125 -9.95 22.64 -9.79
N THR A 126 -9.25 23.18 -10.79
CA THR A 126 -9.25 22.55 -12.12
C THR A 126 -8.38 21.29 -12.08
N ILE A 127 -7.17 21.42 -11.54
CA ILE A 127 -6.22 20.33 -11.29
C ILE A 127 -5.73 20.41 -9.85
N GLY A 128 -5.56 19.28 -9.17
CA GLY A 128 -4.95 19.26 -7.84
C GLY A 128 -3.45 19.54 -7.92
N VAL A 129 -2.69 18.56 -8.40
CA VAL A 129 -1.23 18.62 -8.58
C VAL A 129 -0.90 18.54 -10.06
N GLU A 130 -0.15 19.53 -10.55
CA GLU A 130 0.22 19.64 -11.96
C GLU A 130 1.75 19.64 -12.15
N VAL A 131 2.26 18.68 -12.91
CA VAL A 131 3.59 18.79 -13.53
C VAL A 131 3.36 19.29 -14.96
N ALA A 132 3.70 20.55 -15.18
CA ALA A 132 3.44 21.23 -16.44
C ALA A 132 4.43 20.80 -17.54
N SER A 133 3.96 20.83 -18.79
CA SER A 133 4.83 20.69 -19.96
C SER A 133 5.93 21.75 -19.99
N GLY A 134 7.13 21.38 -20.39
CA GLY A 134 8.34 22.19 -20.32
C GLY A 134 9.03 22.17 -18.95
N GLY A 135 8.50 21.41 -17.99
CA GLY A 135 9.14 21.15 -16.71
C GLY A 135 10.43 20.35 -16.86
N GLY A 136 11.31 20.39 -15.87
CA GLY A 136 12.56 19.63 -15.92
C GLY A 136 12.39 18.16 -15.54
N ALA A 137 13.46 17.36 -15.64
CA ALA A 137 13.44 15.96 -15.22
C ALA A 137 13.09 15.83 -13.72
N LEU A 138 12.22 14.88 -13.37
CA LEU A 138 11.90 14.50 -11.98
C LEU A 138 12.72 13.27 -11.59
N THR A 139 14.01 13.43 -11.32
CA THR A 139 14.90 12.26 -11.08
C THR A 139 14.64 11.57 -9.74
N HIS A 140 13.99 12.27 -8.81
CA HIS A 140 13.47 11.74 -7.55
C HIS A 140 11.96 11.97 -7.49
N PRO A 141 11.21 11.16 -6.70
CA PRO A 141 9.76 11.19 -6.72
C PRO A 141 9.22 12.54 -6.25
N LEU A 142 8.29 13.09 -7.04
CA LEU A 142 7.21 13.91 -6.48
C LEU A 142 6.20 12.95 -5.86
N ASP A 143 6.05 13.01 -4.54
CA ASP A 143 5.29 12.05 -3.76
C ASP A 143 4.00 12.68 -3.21
N VAL A 144 2.86 12.24 -3.73
CA VAL A 144 1.53 12.63 -3.27
C VAL A 144 1.00 11.50 -2.40
N ASP A 145 1.05 11.67 -1.08
CA ASP A 145 0.75 10.64 -0.09
C ASP A 145 -0.38 11.08 0.84
N ASP A 146 -1.31 10.19 1.17
CA ASP A 146 -2.40 10.46 2.13
C ASP A 146 -3.12 11.80 1.86
N CYS A 147 -3.51 12.03 0.61
CA CYS A 147 -4.20 13.26 0.21
C CYS A 147 -5.66 12.99 -0.17
N LEU A 148 -6.52 13.96 0.12
CA LEU A 148 -7.95 13.94 -0.23
C LEU A 148 -8.23 14.98 -1.33
N PHE A 149 -8.68 14.53 -2.50
CA PHE A 149 -9.03 15.39 -3.63
C PHE A 149 -10.54 15.39 -3.85
N GLU A 150 -11.14 16.57 -3.92
CA GLU A 150 -12.58 16.76 -4.08
C GLU A 150 -12.91 17.79 -5.16
N SER A 151 -13.95 17.54 -5.96
CA SER A 151 -14.53 18.56 -6.85
C SER A 151 -13.51 19.20 -7.81
N PHE A 152 -12.69 18.36 -8.45
CA PHE A 152 -11.82 18.79 -9.55
C PHE A 152 -12.46 18.57 -10.91
N SER A 153 -12.09 19.39 -11.91
CA SER A 153 -12.72 19.39 -13.25
C SER A 153 -11.87 18.78 -14.36
N VAL A 154 -10.55 18.63 -14.17
CA VAL A 154 -9.62 18.01 -15.14
C VAL A 154 -8.95 16.75 -14.59
N ALA A 155 -8.19 16.87 -13.51
CA ALA A 155 -7.49 15.75 -12.87
C ALA A 155 -7.09 16.04 -11.42
N ALA A 156 -7.00 15.03 -10.57
CA ALA A 156 -6.41 15.21 -9.24
C ALA A 156 -4.90 15.38 -9.37
N VAL A 157 -4.26 14.49 -10.12
CA VAL A 157 -2.83 14.55 -10.43
C VAL A 157 -2.65 14.45 -11.93
N ARG A 158 -1.97 15.43 -12.53
CA ARG A 158 -1.63 15.44 -13.95
C ARG A 158 -0.15 15.74 -14.15
N ALA A 159 0.56 14.80 -14.76
CA ALA A 159 1.93 15.00 -15.18
C ALA A 159 2.05 14.88 -16.70
N LEU A 160 2.40 15.98 -17.36
CA LEU A 160 2.67 16.02 -18.80
C LEU A 160 4.17 16.21 -19.00
N LEU A 161 4.88 15.10 -19.11
CA LEU A 161 6.33 15.07 -19.12
C LEU A 161 6.83 15.16 -20.56
N ASP A 162 7.66 16.15 -20.86
CA ASP A 162 8.24 16.35 -22.19
C ASP A 162 9.73 16.69 -22.19
N ALA A 163 10.34 16.83 -21.01
CA ALA A 163 11.77 16.96 -20.86
C ALA A 163 12.49 15.61 -20.93
N ALA A 164 13.61 15.58 -21.65
CA ALA A 164 14.49 14.44 -21.68
C ALA A 164 15.06 14.14 -20.28
N GLY A 165 14.99 12.87 -19.88
CA GLY A 165 15.37 12.41 -18.55
C GLY A 165 14.39 11.36 -18.02
N SER A 166 14.78 10.77 -16.90
CA SER A 166 13.91 9.88 -16.12
C SER A 166 13.04 10.71 -15.19
N HIS A 167 11.76 10.36 -15.11
CA HIS A 167 10.77 11.02 -14.28
C HIS A 167 10.12 10.00 -13.35
N VAL A 168 10.00 10.38 -12.08
CA VAL A 168 9.39 9.57 -11.02
C VAL A 168 8.26 10.37 -10.37
N ILE A 169 7.04 9.83 -10.40
CA ILE A 169 5.89 10.38 -9.67
C ILE A 169 5.23 9.28 -8.87
N TRP A 170 4.96 9.54 -7.60
CA TRP A 170 4.21 8.65 -6.71
C TRP A 170 2.89 9.29 -6.32
N VAL A 171 1.80 8.52 -6.44
CA VAL A 171 0.47 8.88 -5.95
C VAL A 171 -0.02 7.70 -5.13
N ARG A 172 -0.13 7.89 -3.82
CA ARG A 172 -0.33 6.77 -2.90
C ARG A 172 -1.21 7.11 -1.71
N ASN A 173 -1.88 6.10 -1.17
CA ASN A 173 -2.73 6.18 0.02
C ASN A 173 -3.79 7.31 -0.06
N SER A 174 -4.23 7.70 -1.26
CA SER A 174 -4.99 8.93 -1.48
C SER A 174 -6.42 8.64 -1.94
N ALA A 175 -7.35 9.53 -1.60
CA ALA A 175 -8.75 9.45 -2.02
C ALA A 175 -9.06 10.55 -3.04
N LEU A 176 -9.50 10.16 -4.23
CA LEU A 176 -9.76 11.04 -5.37
C LEU A 176 -11.24 10.94 -5.77
N SER A 177 -12.00 12.02 -5.51
CA SER A 177 -13.41 12.13 -5.88
C SER A 177 -13.68 13.42 -6.68
N PRO A 178 -13.47 13.40 -8.00
CA PRO A 178 -13.82 14.48 -8.90
C PRO A 178 -15.34 14.72 -9.03
N SER A 179 -15.67 15.84 -9.67
CA SER A 179 -17.00 16.11 -10.22
C SER A 179 -17.02 15.81 -11.73
N SER A 180 -16.96 14.52 -12.12
CA SER A 180 -16.96 14.07 -13.52
C SER A 180 -15.74 14.53 -14.35
N ALA A 181 -14.58 14.66 -13.71
CA ALA A 181 -13.34 15.01 -14.38
C ALA A 181 -12.92 13.95 -15.42
N PRO A 182 -12.26 14.35 -16.53
CA PRO A 182 -11.67 13.43 -17.49
C PRO A 182 -10.78 12.35 -16.87
N HIS A 183 -9.90 12.72 -15.94
CA HIS A 183 -8.96 11.77 -15.32
C HIS A 183 -8.98 11.87 -13.79
N GLY A 184 -8.74 10.78 -13.07
CA GLY A 184 -8.30 10.82 -11.67
C GLY A 184 -6.82 11.16 -11.61
N VAL A 185 -5.99 10.23 -12.08
CA VAL A 185 -4.54 10.39 -12.25
C VAL A 185 -4.18 10.24 -13.72
N ARG A 186 -3.36 11.15 -14.26
CA ARG A 186 -2.83 11.07 -15.63
C ARG A 186 -1.33 11.34 -15.64
N LEU A 187 -0.55 10.33 -16.01
CA LEU A 187 0.90 10.43 -16.19
C LEU A 187 1.23 10.17 -17.67
N GLN A 188 1.78 11.16 -18.36
CA GLN A 188 2.08 11.07 -19.78
C GLN A 188 3.56 11.38 -20.05
N ALA A 189 4.30 10.41 -20.57
CA ALA A 189 5.63 10.59 -21.13
C ALA A 189 5.53 10.97 -22.61
N ARG A 190 6.12 12.09 -23.00
CA ARG A 190 6.06 12.62 -24.36
C ARG A 190 7.43 13.06 -24.87
N GLY A 191 7.71 12.84 -26.15
CA GLY A 191 8.94 13.36 -26.75
C GLY A 191 10.14 12.45 -26.53
N THR A 192 11.18 12.67 -27.33
CA THR A 192 12.36 11.79 -27.32
C THR A 192 13.25 12.01 -26.11
N GLY A 193 13.60 10.89 -25.47
CA GLY A 193 14.44 10.88 -24.28
C GLY A 193 13.66 11.05 -22.98
N THR A 194 12.34 11.24 -23.05
CA THR A 194 11.46 11.30 -21.88
C THR A 194 11.10 9.88 -21.44
N VAL A 195 11.47 9.53 -20.21
CA VAL A 195 11.24 8.22 -19.64
C VAL A 195 10.44 8.37 -18.34
N LEU A 196 9.27 7.74 -18.26
CA LEU A 196 8.59 7.52 -16.98
C LEU A 196 9.12 6.20 -16.41
N ALA A 197 9.70 6.27 -15.21
CA ALA A 197 10.30 5.13 -14.54
C ALA A 197 9.92 5.13 -13.06
N GLN A 198 9.89 3.96 -12.43
CA GLN A 198 9.69 3.80 -10.99
C GLN A 198 8.48 4.54 -10.43
N SER A 199 7.52 4.91 -11.28
CA SER A 199 6.37 5.73 -10.92
C SER A 199 5.25 4.82 -10.45
N VAL A 200 4.55 5.21 -9.40
CA VAL A 200 3.63 4.33 -8.69
C VAL A 200 2.32 5.05 -8.44
N VAL A 201 1.22 4.42 -8.84
CA VAL A 201 -0.12 4.78 -8.39
C VAL A 201 -0.63 3.62 -7.55
N SER A 202 -0.68 3.77 -6.22
CA SER A 202 -1.07 2.67 -5.35
C SER A 202 -1.94 3.01 -4.17
N ASP A 203 -2.70 2.03 -3.68
CA ASP A 203 -3.46 2.16 -2.43
C ASP A 203 -4.43 3.35 -2.44
N CYS A 204 -4.90 3.76 -3.64
CA CYS A 204 -5.80 4.89 -3.80
C CYS A 204 -7.25 4.45 -4.00
N THR A 205 -8.19 5.27 -3.54
CA THR A 205 -9.61 5.16 -3.90
C THR A 205 -9.93 6.24 -4.93
N ILE A 206 -10.30 5.85 -6.15
CA ILE A 206 -10.54 6.77 -7.26
C ILE A 206 -11.97 6.58 -7.74
N THR A 207 -12.81 7.61 -7.60
CA THR A 207 -14.22 7.54 -7.98
C THR A 207 -14.59 8.61 -9.00
N ASN A 208 -15.81 8.59 -9.55
CA ASN A 208 -16.48 9.73 -10.21
C ASN A 208 -15.71 10.49 -11.32
N CYS A 209 -14.74 9.87 -11.99
CA CYS A 209 -14.04 10.40 -13.17
C CYS A 209 -14.48 9.66 -14.44
N GLN A 210 -14.02 10.10 -15.61
CA GLN A 210 -14.20 9.34 -16.86
C GLN A 210 -13.15 8.24 -16.97
N VAL A 211 -11.88 8.59 -16.72
CA VAL A 211 -10.75 7.66 -16.61
C VAL A 211 -10.16 7.69 -15.20
N GLY A 212 -9.94 6.53 -14.58
CA GLY A 212 -9.42 6.47 -13.20
C GLY A 212 -7.94 6.79 -13.16
N VAL A 213 -7.14 5.91 -13.75
CA VAL A 213 -5.69 6.06 -13.91
C VAL A 213 -5.33 5.94 -15.38
N ALA A 214 -4.61 6.91 -15.92
CA ALA A 214 -4.07 6.90 -17.27
C ALA A 214 -2.55 6.98 -17.24
N ILE A 215 -1.88 5.95 -17.78
CA ILE A 215 -0.43 5.88 -17.97
C ILE A 215 -0.16 5.84 -19.47
N GLU A 216 0.47 6.88 -20.00
CA GLU A 216 0.52 7.14 -21.44
C GLU A 216 1.96 7.40 -21.91
N ALA A 217 2.34 6.83 -23.05
CA ALA A 217 3.54 7.17 -23.80
C ALA A 217 3.15 7.75 -25.17
N SER A 218 3.81 8.81 -25.60
CA SER A 218 3.54 9.43 -26.90
C SER A 218 4.76 10.07 -27.56
N ASP A 219 4.78 10.15 -28.89
CA ASP A 219 5.77 10.94 -29.65
C ASP A 219 7.24 10.69 -29.23
N GLY A 220 7.67 9.45 -29.00
CA GLY A 220 9.04 9.12 -28.54
C GLY A 220 9.18 8.91 -27.03
N GLY A 221 8.09 9.07 -26.27
CA GLY A 221 8.05 8.79 -24.85
C GLY A 221 8.08 7.29 -24.53
N ILE A 222 8.69 6.96 -23.39
CA ILE A 222 8.88 5.60 -22.92
C ILE A 222 8.33 5.50 -21.50
N VAL A 223 7.48 4.50 -21.23
CA VAL A 223 7.12 4.08 -19.88
C VAL A 223 7.76 2.71 -19.62
N LEU A 224 8.56 2.61 -18.57
CA LEU A 224 9.24 1.37 -18.20
C LEU A 224 8.35 0.45 -17.35
N ASP A 225 8.67 -0.84 -17.36
CA ASP A 225 8.11 -1.89 -16.51
C ASP A 225 8.24 -1.65 -15.00
N THR A 226 9.19 -0.83 -14.60
CA THR A 226 9.32 -0.32 -13.23
C THR A 226 8.17 0.60 -12.79
N CYS A 227 7.27 1.00 -13.69
CA CYS A 227 6.08 1.76 -13.32
C CYS A 227 4.93 0.84 -12.92
N GLU A 228 4.18 1.21 -11.89
CA GLU A 228 3.18 0.35 -11.29
C GLU A 228 1.84 1.08 -11.07
N VAL A 229 0.73 0.42 -11.41
CA VAL A 229 -0.61 0.76 -10.96
C VAL A 229 -1.10 -0.40 -10.11
N ARG A 230 -1.14 -0.25 -8.79
CA ARG A 230 -1.43 -1.39 -7.90
C ARG A 230 -2.32 -1.11 -6.69
N ARG A 231 -3.11 -2.11 -6.28
CA ARG A 231 -3.95 -2.05 -5.06
C ARG A 231 -4.88 -0.83 -5.00
N ASN A 232 -5.36 -0.35 -6.14
CA ASN A 232 -6.32 0.75 -6.18
C ASN A 232 -7.76 0.21 -6.20
N ASP A 233 -8.68 0.95 -5.58
CA ASP A 233 -10.13 0.76 -5.71
C ASP A 233 -10.70 1.86 -6.62
N ILE A 234 -11.09 1.48 -7.83
CA ILE A 234 -11.42 2.40 -8.91
C ILE A 234 -12.87 2.22 -9.33
N SER A 235 -13.69 3.26 -9.15
CA SER A 235 -15.06 3.31 -9.66
C SER A 235 -15.33 4.56 -10.51
N VAL A 236 -15.24 4.41 -11.83
CA VAL A 236 -15.41 5.53 -12.77
C VAL A 236 -16.76 5.50 -13.49
N SER A 237 -17.06 6.56 -14.25
CA SER A 237 -18.40 6.84 -14.75
C SER A 237 -18.67 6.37 -16.18
N SER A 238 -17.67 6.35 -17.07
CA SER A 238 -17.96 6.11 -18.50
C SER A 238 -16.82 5.64 -19.42
N SER A 239 -15.55 5.96 -19.17
CA SER A 239 -14.46 5.65 -20.13
C SER A 239 -13.66 4.40 -19.75
N ALA A 240 -12.67 4.52 -18.87
CA ALA A 240 -11.80 3.41 -18.50
C ALA A 240 -11.40 3.48 -17.02
N GLY A 241 -11.45 2.37 -16.28
CA GLY A 241 -10.90 2.38 -14.92
C GLY A 241 -9.40 2.62 -14.92
N ILE A 242 -8.68 1.80 -15.69
CA ILE A 242 -7.25 1.94 -15.94
C ILE A 242 -7.04 2.00 -17.46
N GLU A 243 -6.23 2.96 -17.90
CA GLU A 243 -5.80 3.11 -19.28
C GLU A 243 -4.27 3.05 -19.36
N VAL A 244 -3.79 2.14 -20.21
CA VAL A 244 -2.38 1.98 -20.58
C VAL A 244 -2.28 2.24 -22.07
N SER A 245 -1.54 3.27 -22.48
CA SER A 245 -1.46 3.60 -23.90
C SER A 245 -0.07 3.98 -24.39
N ALA A 246 0.17 3.67 -25.67
CA ALA A 246 1.32 4.08 -26.46
C ALA A 246 0.82 4.66 -27.79
N THR A 247 1.16 5.91 -28.09
CA THR A 247 0.75 6.59 -29.34
C THR A 247 1.97 7.08 -30.10
N ALA A 248 2.26 6.43 -31.22
CA ALA A 248 3.31 6.83 -32.14
C ALA A 248 2.83 7.87 -33.15
N SER A 249 3.74 8.74 -33.58
CA SER A 249 3.49 9.74 -34.63
C SER A 249 4.38 9.52 -35.84
N ALA A 250 4.23 10.36 -36.87
CA ALA A 250 4.99 10.24 -38.12
C ALA A 250 6.51 10.29 -37.95
N ALA A 251 6.97 10.84 -36.84
CA ALA A 251 8.39 11.00 -36.58
C ALA A 251 8.95 9.97 -35.59
N ARG A 252 8.14 9.39 -34.70
CA ARG A 252 8.65 8.76 -33.46
C ARG A 252 7.80 7.58 -33.01
N ASP A 253 8.48 6.57 -32.48
CA ASP A 253 7.90 5.39 -31.83
C ASP A 253 7.39 5.73 -30.41
N ALA A 254 6.63 4.85 -29.77
CA ALA A 254 6.22 4.99 -28.37
C ALA A 254 6.12 3.60 -27.71
N SER A 255 6.48 3.49 -26.43
CA SER A 255 6.43 2.21 -25.71
C SER A 255 5.92 2.36 -24.27
N ASN A 256 5.13 1.39 -23.81
CA ASN A 256 4.57 1.37 -22.47
C ASN A 256 4.54 -0.03 -21.85
N GLY A 257 5.42 -0.24 -20.85
CA GLY A 257 5.58 -1.51 -20.15
C GLY A 257 4.95 -1.59 -18.76
N VAL A 258 4.06 -0.66 -18.37
CA VAL A 258 3.56 -0.55 -16.98
C VAL A 258 2.98 -1.84 -16.40
N LEU A 259 3.30 -2.13 -15.13
CA LEU A 259 2.70 -3.21 -14.34
C LEU A 259 1.34 -2.78 -13.76
N VAL A 260 0.28 -3.50 -14.10
CA VAL A 260 -1.08 -3.32 -13.55
C VAL A 260 -1.42 -4.49 -12.64
N GLN A 261 -1.49 -4.27 -11.34
CA GLN A 261 -1.59 -5.39 -10.38
C GLN A 261 -2.52 -5.18 -9.19
N SER A 262 -3.29 -6.20 -8.81
CA SER A 262 -4.10 -6.17 -7.57
C SER A 262 -5.11 -5.02 -7.48
N ASN A 263 -5.54 -4.44 -8.61
CA ASN A 263 -6.55 -3.38 -8.61
C ASN A 263 -7.96 -3.97 -8.59
N GLN A 264 -8.90 -3.25 -8.00
CA GLN A 264 -10.33 -3.49 -8.11
C GLN A 264 -10.95 -2.38 -8.95
N VAL A 265 -11.67 -2.76 -10.02
CA VAL A 265 -12.14 -1.81 -11.02
C VAL A 265 -13.60 -2.05 -11.41
N THR A 266 -14.42 -1.01 -11.20
CA THR A 266 -15.86 -0.93 -11.53
C THR A 266 -16.20 0.41 -12.22
N SER A 267 -16.03 0.49 -13.55
CA SER A 267 -15.87 1.72 -14.35
C SER A 267 -17.08 2.21 -15.13
N GLY A 268 -18.19 1.48 -15.18
CA GLY A 268 -19.33 1.76 -16.07
C GLY A 268 -19.03 1.64 -17.57
N GLY A 269 -17.77 1.83 -18.00
CA GLY A 269 -17.24 1.69 -19.36
C GLY A 269 -16.28 0.50 -19.47
N VAL A 270 -15.01 0.74 -19.77
CA VAL A 270 -13.96 -0.29 -19.85
C VAL A 270 -13.26 -0.48 -18.49
N GLY A 271 -13.02 -1.70 -18.02
CA GLY A 271 -12.26 -1.93 -16.79
C GLY A 271 -10.78 -1.56 -16.98
N LEU A 272 -10.07 -2.34 -17.80
CA LEU A 272 -8.72 -2.05 -18.28
C LEU A 272 -8.74 -1.82 -19.80
N ARG A 273 -8.20 -0.70 -20.25
CA ARG A 273 -7.96 -0.41 -21.66
C ARG A 273 -6.46 -0.40 -21.94
N VAL A 274 -6.03 -1.20 -22.91
CA VAL A 274 -4.65 -1.20 -23.43
C VAL A 274 -4.71 -0.75 -24.89
N LEU A 275 -4.14 0.42 -25.18
CA LEU A 275 -4.24 1.06 -26.51
C LEU A 275 -2.86 1.28 -27.13
N ALA A 276 -2.62 0.68 -28.29
CA ALA A 276 -1.47 0.99 -29.14
C ALA A 276 -1.93 1.65 -30.45
N SER A 277 -1.54 2.91 -30.69
CA SER A 277 -1.97 3.66 -31.88
C SER A 277 -0.77 4.17 -32.68
N SER A 278 -0.79 3.90 -33.99
CA SER A 278 0.23 4.36 -34.94
C SER A 278 -0.43 4.89 -36.21
N THR A 279 -0.15 6.16 -36.51
CA THR A 279 -0.79 6.87 -37.63
C THR A 279 0.03 6.90 -38.92
N SER A 280 1.22 6.27 -38.96
CA SER A 280 2.26 6.66 -39.95
C SER A 280 3.46 5.71 -40.09
N GLY A 281 3.27 4.41 -39.84
CA GLY A 281 4.35 3.42 -40.03
C GLY A 281 5.40 3.34 -38.92
N ARG A 282 5.20 4.02 -37.79
CA ARG A 282 6.05 3.92 -36.58
C ARG A 282 5.52 2.88 -35.60
N SER A 283 6.38 2.46 -34.67
CA SER A 283 6.04 1.44 -33.68
C SER A 283 5.37 2.06 -32.46
N ALA A 284 4.16 1.62 -32.14
CA ALA A 284 3.51 1.88 -30.86
C ALA A 284 3.35 0.54 -30.14
N VAL A 285 3.97 0.40 -28.96
CA VAL A 285 4.00 -0.87 -28.22
C VAL A 285 3.48 -0.67 -26.81
N CYS A 286 2.50 -1.48 -26.42
CA CYS A 286 2.20 -1.72 -25.01
C CYS A 286 2.58 -3.17 -24.71
N ASP A 287 3.50 -3.39 -23.77
CA ASP A 287 4.08 -4.69 -23.40
C ASP A 287 4.20 -4.85 -21.87
N GLY A 288 3.27 -4.23 -21.14
CA GLY A 288 3.22 -4.23 -19.69
C GLY A 288 2.44 -5.38 -19.07
N GLU A 289 2.80 -5.75 -17.84
CA GLU A 289 2.25 -6.90 -17.15
C GLU A 289 0.88 -6.61 -16.51
N VAL A 290 -0.05 -7.56 -16.55
CA VAL A 290 -1.38 -7.39 -15.95
C VAL A 290 -1.72 -8.59 -15.08
N LYS A 291 -1.53 -8.44 -13.78
CA LYS A 291 -1.58 -9.56 -12.84
C LYS A 291 -2.61 -9.34 -11.74
N TYR A 292 -3.45 -10.33 -11.49
CA TYR A 292 -4.26 -10.39 -10.30
C TYR A 292 -5.19 -9.19 -10.07
N ASN A 293 -5.83 -8.68 -11.11
CA ASN A 293 -6.82 -7.59 -10.97
C ASN A 293 -8.25 -8.15 -10.91
N LEU A 294 -9.15 -7.40 -10.29
CA LEU A 294 -10.59 -7.62 -10.36
C LEU A 294 -11.22 -6.58 -11.29
N PHE A 295 -11.66 -7.02 -12.46
CA PHE A 295 -12.49 -6.22 -13.36
C PHE A 295 -13.92 -6.71 -13.25
N SER A 296 -14.81 -5.90 -12.66
CA SER A 296 -16.19 -6.31 -12.38
C SER A 296 -17.21 -5.25 -12.75
N GLY A 297 -18.36 -5.67 -13.32
CA GLY A 297 -19.50 -4.77 -13.53
C GLY A 297 -19.29 -3.70 -14.61
N ASN A 298 -18.24 -3.83 -15.43
CA ASN A 298 -17.91 -2.90 -16.50
C ASN A 298 -18.78 -3.20 -17.75
N THR A 299 -18.91 -2.24 -18.67
CA THR A 299 -19.46 -2.55 -20.01
C THR A 299 -18.54 -3.53 -20.73
N THR A 300 -17.24 -3.25 -20.75
CA THR A 300 -16.20 -4.17 -21.19
C THR A 300 -15.19 -4.34 -20.06
N ASN A 301 -14.88 -5.54 -19.60
CA ASN A 301 -13.93 -5.67 -18.49
C ASN A 301 -12.49 -5.40 -18.92
N VAL A 302 -12.03 -5.96 -20.04
CA VAL A 302 -10.70 -5.69 -20.61
C VAL A 302 -10.84 -5.41 -22.10
N SER A 303 -10.21 -4.34 -22.59
CA SER A 303 -10.17 -3.97 -24.01
C SER A 303 -8.73 -3.85 -24.45
N LEU A 304 -8.32 -4.62 -25.46
CA LEU A 304 -7.05 -4.44 -26.14
C LEU A 304 -7.32 -3.83 -27.51
N GLU A 305 -6.77 -2.65 -27.73
CA GLU A 305 -7.10 -1.77 -28.83
C GLU A 305 -5.85 -1.47 -29.64
N THR A 306 -5.96 -1.62 -30.96
CA THR A 306 -4.94 -1.17 -31.90
C THR A 306 -5.54 -0.26 -32.95
N GLU A 307 -4.82 0.79 -33.32
CA GLU A 307 -5.22 1.70 -34.41
C GLU A 307 -4.10 1.78 -35.46
N ASN A 308 -4.41 1.49 -36.73
CA ASN A 308 -3.38 1.08 -37.72
C ASN A 308 -3.35 1.85 -39.07
N ASN A 309 -2.66 2.99 -39.08
CA ASN A 309 -1.95 3.43 -40.29
C ASN A 309 -0.42 3.12 -40.20
N GLY A 310 0.00 2.20 -39.31
CA GLY A 310 1.39 1.85 -39.03
C GLY A 310 1.60 0.50 -38.32
N PHE A 311 2.67 0.37 -37.52
CA PHE A 311 2.98 -0.84 -36.73
C PHE A 311 2.54 -0.66 -35.27
N SER A 312 1.31 -1.04 -34.94
CA SER A 312 0.80 -0.99 -33.56
C SER A 312 0.74 -2.38 -32.95
N THR A 313 1.23 -2.48 -31.71
CA THR A 313 1.30 -3.71 -30.92
C THR A 313 0.73 -3.43 -29.53
N ALA A 314 -0.50 -3.89 -29.28
CA ALA A 314 -1.04 -3.98 -27.93
C ALA A 314 -0.88 -5.43 -27.48
N ASP A 315 0.21 -5.71 -26.77
CA ASP A 315 0.63 -7.05 -26.43
C ASP A 315 0.60 -7.27 -24.91
N LEU A 316 0.03 -8.39 -24.50
CA LEU A 316 0.08 -8.90 -23.14
C LEU A 316 0.90 -10.20 -23.10
N THR A 317 1.94 -10.33 -23.93
CA THR A 317 2.89 -11.46 -23.93
C THR A 317 3.58 -11.66 -22.58
N CYS A 318 3.69 -10.60 -21.79
CA CYS A 318 4.06 -10.62 -20.38
C CYS A 318 2.82 -10.94 -19.51
N PRO A 319 2.96 -11.51 -18.30
CA PRO A 319 1.94 -12.44 -17.82
C PRO A 319 0.59 -11.76 -17.55
N PHE A 320 -0.42 -12.04 -18.40
CA PHE A 320 -1.82 -11.80 -18.10
C PHE A 320 -2.35 -12.94 -17.22
N THR A 321 -2.16 -12.82 -15.91
CA THR A 321 -2.29 -13.95 -14.97
C THR A 321 -3.17 -13.61 -13.77
N GLY A 322 -3.95 -14.58 -13.31
CA GLY A 322 -4.69 -14.53 -12.04
C GLY A 322 -5.75 -13.43 -11.93
N ASN A 323 -6.12 -12.78 -13.03
CA ASN A 323 -7.16 -11.75 -13.02
C ASN A 323 -8.54 -12.39 -12.87
N THR A 324 -9.47 -11.74 -12.16
CA THR A 324 -10.88 -12.09 -12.18
C THR A 324 -11.65 -11.10 -13.03
N ILE A 325 -12.38 -11.63 -13.99
CA ILE A 325 -13.21 -10.87 -14.92
C ILE A 325 -14.66 -11.30 -14.67
N ASN A 326 -15.47 -10.38 -14.14
CA ASN A 326 -16.78 -10.70 -13.60
C ASN A 326 -17.88 -9.76 -14.10
N GLY A 327 -19.07 -10.29 -14.35
CA GLY A 327 -20.30 -9.50 -14.47
C GLY A 327 -20.26 -8.34 -15.47
N SER A 328 -19.56 -8.47 -16.61
CA SER A 328 -19.62 -7.45 -17.66
C SER A 328 -21.03 -7.37 -18.25
N THR A 329 -21.49 -6.16 -18.60
CA THR A 329 -22.79 -5.98 -19.29
C THR A 329 -22.67 -6.13 -20.81
N GLY A 330 -21.48 -5.91 -21.37
CA GLY A 330 -21.08 -6.24 -22.74
C GLY A 330 -20.03 -7.37 -22.73
N ASP A 331 -18.81 -7.05 -23.16
CA ASP A 331 -17.76 -8.05 -23.37
C ASP A 331 -16.90 -8.28 -22.12
N GLY A 332 -16.48 -9.54 -21.90
CA GLY A 332 -15.50 -9.83 -20.86
C GLY A 332 -14.12 -9.34 -21.30
N ILE A 333 -13.71 -9.74 -22.50
CA ILE A 333 -12.51 -9.24 -23.16
C ILE A 333 -12.91 -8.83 -24.58
N ALA A 334 -12.53 -7.62 -24.99
CA ALA A 334 -12.69 -7.13 -26.35
C ALA A 334 -11.33 -6.92 -26.99
N PHE A 335 -11.22 -7.30 -28.26
CA PHE A 335 -10.09 -7.01 -29.10
C PHE A 335 -10.56 -6.12 -30.25
N VAL A 336 -10.04 -4.90 -30.28
CA VAL A 336 -10.51 -3.83 -31.18
C VAL A 336 -9.38 -3.44 -32.12
N VAL A 337 -9.69 -3.35 -33.41
CA VAL A 337 -8.71 -2.95 -34.44
C VAL A 337 -9.35 -1.88 -35.30
N THR A 338 -8.92 -0.63 -35.11
CA THR A 338 -9.45 0.49 -35.88
C THR A 338 -8.53 0.81 -37.06
N ALA A 339 -9.12 0.98 -38.25
CA ALA A 339 -8.42 1.33 -39.49
C ALA A 339 -7.24 0.39 -39.77
N PRO A 340 -7.44 -0.86 -40.23
CA PRO A 340 -6.33 -1.78 -40.48
C PRO A 340 -5.47 -1.37 -41.70
N ALA A 341 -4.15 -1.41 -41.57
CA ALA A 341 -3.23 -1.20 -42.68
C ALA A 341 -3.25 -2.39 -43.67
N SER A 342 -3.16 -2.13 -44.97
CA SER A 342 -3.07 -3.20 -45.98
C SER A 342 -1.74 -3.95 -45.89
N GLY A 343 -1.75 -5.16 -45.33
CA GLY A 343 -0.57 -6.04 -45.24
C GLY A 343 0.32 -5.82 -44.02
N GLY A 344 -0.13 -5.06 -43.02
CA GLY A 344 0.53 -4.97 -41.71
C GLY A 344 0.27 -6.22 -40.88
N VAL A 345 1.25 -6.62 -40.06
CA VAL A 345 1.08 -7.66 -39.05
C VAL A 345 0.17 -7.07 -37.98
N ASN A 346 -1.15 -7.28 -38.09
CA ASN A 346 -2.04 -7.02 -36.98
C ASN A 346 -1.59 -7.93 -35.83
N CYS A 347 -1.16 -7.32 -34.73
CA CYS A 347 -0.74 -8.06 -33.56
C CYS A 347 -1.96 -8.81 -33.05
N LEU A 348 -1.92 -10.14 -33.16
CA LEU A 348 -2.87 -10.99 -32.48
C LEU A 348 -2.69 -10.70 -31.00
N PRO A 349 -3.76 -10.35 -30.29
CA PRO A 349 -3.67 -10.19 -28.86
C PRO A 349 -3.22 -11.52 -28.25
N ASP A 350 -2.01 -11.57 -27.70
CA ASP A 350 -1.53 -12.72 -26.95
C ASP A 350 -1.85 -12.49 -25.48
N LEU A 351 -2.39 -13.50 -24.81
CA LEU A 351 -2.69 -13.46 -23.38
C LEU A 351 -1.62 -14.23 -22.58
N GLY A 352 -0.52 -14.61 -23.21
CA GLY A 352 0.55 -15.40 -22.63
C GLY A 352 0.27 -16.91 -22.65
N THR A 353 1.32 -17.69 -22.36
CA THR A 353 1.26 -19.15 -22.19
C THR A 353 1.42 -19.48 -20.70
N ALA A 354 0.51 -20.28 -20.13
CA ALA A 354 0.74 -20.83 -18.79
C ALA A 354 1.62 -22.07 -18.91
N ALA A 355 2.88 -21.99 -18.46
CA ALA A 355 3.66 -23.19 -18.15
C ALA A 355 3.05 -23.83 -16.89
N ASN A 356 2.37 -24.97 -17.04
CA ASN A 356 1.93 -25.86 -15.94
C ASN A 356 0.65 -25.49 -15.15
N GLY A 357 -0.20 -24.57 -15.61
CA GLY A 357 -1.56 -24.38 -15.06
C GLY A 357 -1.69 -23.49 -13.81
N THR A 358 -0.58 -22.95 -13.29
CA THR A 358 -0.56 -21.89 -12.27
C THR A 358 -0.87 -20.53 -12.92
N GLY A 359 -1.68 -19.68 -12.26
CA GLY A 359 -1.91 -18.30 -12.71
C GLY A 359 -3.04 -18.07 -13.73
N ARG A 360 -3.99 -19.00 -13.87
CA ARG A 360 -5.12 -18.80 -14.81
C ARG A 360 -6.06 -17.67 -14.39
N ASN A 361 -6.58 -16.95 -15.38
CA ASN A 361 -7.62 -15.95 -15.19
C ASN A 361 -8.98 -16.63 -14.94
N THR A 362 -9.78 -16.01 -14.08
CA THR A 362 -11.10 -16.51 -13.66
C THR A 362 -12.20 -15.67 -14.30
N PHE A 363 -13.18 -16.33 -14.95
CA PHE A 363 -14.39 -15.68 -15.43
C PHE A 363 -15.59 -16.04 -14.58
N LYS A 364 -16.36 -15.04 -14.16
CA LYS A 364 -17.62 -15.23 -13.44
C LYS A 364 -18.70 -14.43 -14.19
N ASN A 365 -19.51 -15.08 -15.01
CA ASN A 365 -20.67 -14.40 -15.59
C ASN A 365 -21.85 -15.36 -15.70
N ALA A 366 -23.04 -14.91 -15.27
CA ALA A 366 -24.24 -15.75 -15.26
C ALA A 366 -24.77 -16.06 -16.67
N GLY A 367 -24.36 -15.27 -17.68
CA GLY A 367 -24.80 -15.36 -19.08
C GLY A 367 -23.74 -15.82 -20.10
N GLY A 368 -22.58 -16.29 -19.64
CA GLY A 368 -21.43 -16.62 -20.49
C GLY A 368 -20.39 -15.50 -20.60
N PHE A 369 -19.17 -15.88 -20.95
CA PHE A 369 -18.06 -14.96 -21.25
C PHE A 369 -18.06 -14.65 -22.74
N ASN A 370 -18.08 -13.38 -23.14
CA ASN A 370 -17.90 -12.98 -24.54
C ASN A 370 -16.46 -12.51 -24.75
N LEU A 371 -15.79 -13.17 -25.71
CA LEU A 371 -14.62 -12.66 -26.39
C LEU A 371 -15.09 -12.00 -27.69
N ALA A 372 -14.96 -10.68 -27.78
CA ALA A 372 -15.33 -9.94 -28.98
C ALA A 372 -14.10 -9.69 -29.86
N LEU A 373 -14.25 -9.96 -31.15
CA LEU A 373 -13.27 -9.64 -32.17
C LEU A 373 -13.85 -8.54 -33.07
N ASP A 374 -13.03 -7.55 -33.37
CA ASP A 374 -13.29 -6.58 -34.42
C ASP A 374 -13.59 -7.29 -35.78
N PRO A 375 -14.63 -6.87 -36.53
CA PRO A 375 -14.91 -7.38 -37.87
C PRO A 375 -13.71 -7.34 -38.82
N ASP A 376 -12.82 -6.36 -38.68
CA ASP A 376 -11.62 -6.22 -39.50
C ASP A 376 -10.56 -7.31 -39.20
N MET A 377 -10.71 -8.05 -38.10
CA MET A 377 -9.89 -9.22 -37.77
C MET A 377 -10.41 -10.54 -38.39
N ALA A 378 -11.54 -10.54 -39.11
CA ALA A 378 -12.15 -11.77 -39.65
C ALA A 378 -11.27 -12.56 -40.63
N ASN A 379 -10.26 -11.94 -41.25
CA ASN A 379 -9.32 -12.65 -42.13
C ASN A 379 -8.17 -13.34 -41.36
N TYR A 380 -7.98 -13.00 -40.09
CA TYR A 380 -6.91 -13.52 -39.22
C TYR A 380 -7.38 -14.69 -38.34
N LEU A 381 -8.63 -15.14 -38.51
CA LEU A 381 -9.22 -16.27 -37.79
C LEU A 381 -8.38 -17.57 -37.90
N THR A 382 -7.62 -17.75 -38.97
CA THR A 382 -6.70 -18.90 -39.11
C THR A 382 -5.48 -18.81 -38.19
N LEU A 383 -5.03 -17.60 -37.82
CA LEU A 383 -3.97 -17.39 -36.85
C LEU A 383 -4.49 -17.41 -35.41
N LEU A 384 -5.79 -17.17 -35.18
CA LEU A 384 -6.42 -17.34 -33.85
C LEU A 384 -6.48 -18.80 -33.39
N GLN A 385 -6.32 -19.79 -34.28
CA GLN A 385 -6.08 -21.20 -33.89
C GLN A 385 -4.75 -21.40 -33.13
N LEU A 386 -3.87 -20.40 -33.12
CA LEU A 386 -2.60 -20.40 -32.39
C LEU A 386 -2.67 -19.67 -31.04
N LEU A 387 -3.81 -19.09 -30.66
CA LEU A 387 -3.97 -18.55 -29.31
C LEU A 387 -3.72 -19.69 -28.31
N PRO A 388 -2.71 -19.60 -27.44
CA PRO A 388 -2.48 -20.58 -26.37
C PRO A 388 -3.51 -20.46 -25.24
N ALA A 389 -4.70 -19.92 -25.52
CA ALA A 389 -5.80 -19.75 -24.58
C ALA A 389 -6.21 -21.09 -23.93
N GLU A 390 -5.88 -22.22 -24.57
CA GLU A 390 -5.86 -23.56 -23.95
C GLU A 390 -4.83 -23.62 -22.82
N GLY A 391 -5.19 -23.06 -21.66
CA GLY A 391 -4.38 -23.15 -20.45
C GLY A 391 -4.32 -21.90 -19.60
N ASN A 392 -4.75 -20.73 -20.10
CA ASN A 392 -4.72 -19.47 -19.35
C ASN A 392 -6.05 -19.10 -18.64
N PHE A 393 -7.09 -19.92 -18.80
CA PHE A 393 -8.44 -19.61 -18.33
C PHE A 393 -9.08 -20.76 -17.55
N TRP A 394 -9.85 -20.41 -16.50
CA TRP A 394 -10.77 -21.32 -15.83
C TRP A 394 -12.18 -21.20 -16.43
N GLY A 395 -12.71 -22.28 -17.00
CA GLY A 395 -14.12 -22.37 -17.46
C GLY A 395 -14.30 -22.51 -18.99
N THR A 396 -15.55 -22.68 -19.42
CA THR A 396 -15.93 -22.76 -20.84
C THR A 396 -16.00 -21.35 -21.45
N VAL A 397 -15.20 -21.11 -22.49
CA VAL A 397 -15.21 -19.86 -23.27
C VAL A 397 -16.35 -19.93 -24.31
N ASN A 398 -17.35 -19.04 -24.21
CA ASN A 398 -18.40 -18.90 -25.22
C ASN A 398 -17.99 -17.83 -26.23
N LEU A 399 -17.54 -18.23 -27.42
CA LEU A 399 -17.20 -17.27 -28.46
C LEU A 399 -18.47 -16.59 -28.98
N GLY A 400 -18.55 -15.27 -28.84
CA GLY A 400 -19.69 -14.46 -29.32
C GLY A 400 -19.77 -14.40 -30.85
N THR A 401 -20.82 -13.76 -31.37
CA THR A 401 -21.25 -13.73 -32.79
C THR A 401 -20.30 -13.01 -33.76
N ALA A 402 -19.03 -13.39 -33.81
CA ALA A 402 -18.30 -13.50 -35.06
C ALA A 402 -18.51 -14.95 -35.54
N GLN A 403 -19.59 -15.20 -36.28
CA GLN A 403 -19.91 -16.50 -36.85
C GLN A 403 -18.75 -16.98 -37.75
N SER A 404 -17.85 -17.79 -37.19
CA SER A 404 -17.00 -18.79 -37.86
C SER A 404 -15.63 -18.88 -37.19
N MET A 405 -15.56 -19.37 -35.96
CA MET A 405 -14.43 -20.20 -35.55
C MET A 405 -14.91 -21.44 -34.81
N ILE A 406 -15.29 -22.40 -35.66
CA ILE A 406 -15.33 -23.83 -35.41
C ILE A 406 -16.43 -24.29 -34.45
N ASP A 407 -17.50 -24.75 -35.08
CA ASP A 407 -18.34 -25.84 -34.63
C ASP A 407 -17.46 -27.00 -34.11
N TYR A 408 -17.27 -27.09 -32.78
CA TYR A 408 -16.58 -28.22 -32.18
C TYR A 408 -17.56 -29.40 -32.05
N GLN A 409 -17.95 -29.96 -33.19
CA GLN A 409 -18.57 -31.29 -33.26
C GLN A 409 -17.48 -32.33 -32.96
N GLY A 410 -17.25 -32.67 -31.69
CA GLY A 410 -16.33 -33.78 -31.40
C GLY A 410 -15.94 -34.07 -29.96
N VAL A 411 -16.05 -33.15 -29.01
CA VAL A 411 -15.82 -33.51 -27.58
C VAL A 411 -17.17 -33.88 -26.97
N PRO A 412 -17.30 -35.08 -26.37
CA PRO A 412 -18.47 -35.43 -25.59
C PRO A 412 -18.74 -34.34 -24.55
N GLN A 413 -19.98 -33.87 -24.48
CA GLN A 413 -20.53 -32.95 -23.47
C GLN A 413 -20.54 -33.56 -22.04
N THR A 414 -19.56 -34.39 -21.71
CA THR A 414 -19.41 -35.12 -20.44
C THR A 414 -18.13 -34.74 -19.68
N LEU A 415 -17.56 -33.57 -19.95
CA LEU A 415 -16.70 -32.83 -18.99
C LEU A 415 -17.53 -31.79 -18.22
N VAL A 416 -18.79 -32.15 -17.95
CA VAL A 416 -19.49 -31.73 -16.75
C VAL A 416 -18.92 -32.62 -15.65
N ASP A 417 -18.27 -32.00 -14.67
CA ASP A 417 -17.56 -32.57 -13.52
C ASP A 417 -16.05 -32.80 -13.71
N LEU A 418 -15.27 -32.22 -12.77
CA LEU A 418 -13.81 -32.28 -12.52
C LEU A 418 -13.01 -31.14 -13.21
N ASP A 419 -12.46 -30.11 -12.54
CA ASP A 419 -12.11 -29.90 -11.13
C ASP A 419 -12.39 -28.46 -10.65
N PRO A 420 -13.13 -28.26 -9.55
CA PRO A 420 -13.39 -26.95 -8.96
C PRO A 420 -12.32 -26.58 -7.93
N ILE A 421 -11.12 -26.15 -8.35
CA ILE A 421 -10.06 -25.74 -7.39
C ILE A 421 -10.37 -24.39 -6.69
N LEU A 422 -11.39 -23.64 -7.13
CA LEU A 422 -11.74 -22.36 -6.51
C LEU A 422 -13.16 -22.22 -5.97
N PHE A 423 -14.01 -23.26 -6.09
CA PHE A 423 -15.41 -23.19 -5.62
C PHE A 423 -15.61 -23.63 -4.17
N ASP A 424 -14.59 -24.14 -3.45
CA ASP A 424 -14.67 -24.37 -2.00
C ASP A 424 -14.07 -23.22 -1.18
N LEU A 425 -14.19 -22.01 -1.73
CA LEU A 425 -13.99 -20.74 -1.03
C LEU A 425 -15.16 -20.53 -0.04
N LEU A 426 -15.27 -21.42 0.96
CA LEU A 426 -16.05 -21.29 2.20
C LEU A 426 -15.75 -22.45 3.20
N SER A 427 -14.49 -22.73 3.52
CA SER A 427 -14.12 -23.27 4.85
C SER A 427 -12.64 -23.10 5.19
N MET A 428 -12.17 -21.85 5.32
CA MET A 428 -10.87 -21.59 5.95
C MET A 428 -10.95 -21.89 7.45
N THR A 429 -9.86 -22.36 8.04
CA THR A 429 -9.79 -22.57 9.49
C THR A 429 -8.90 -21.51 10.12
N VAL A 430 -9.41 -20.87 11.18
CA VAL A 430 -8.67 -19.90 11.98
C VAL A 430 -8.25 -20.55 13.28
N SER A 431 -6.97 -20.48 13.61
CA SER A 431 -6.42 -20.99 14.85
C SER A 431 -5.56 -19.92 15.55
N PRO A 432 -5.77 -19.66 16.85
CA PRO A 432 -6.83 -20.21 17.68
C PRO A 432 -8.21 -19.65 17.30
N GLY A 433 -9.25 -20.50 17.29
CA GLY A 433 -10.63 -20.07 16.99
C GLY A 433 -11.29 -19.21 18.09
N LYS A 434 -10.61 -19.03 19.22
CA LYS A 434 -10.99 -18.15 20.33
C LYS A 434 -9.78 -17.36 20.80
N VAL A 435 -9.96 -16.06 21.02
CA VAL A 435 -8.94 -15.18 21.61
C VAL A 435 -9.53 -14.41 22.80
N ALA A 436 -8.67 -14.03 23.73
CA ALA A 436 -9.06 -13.26 24.89
C ALA A 436 -9.20 -11.77 24.52
N GLU A 437 -10.26 -11.14 25.00
CA GLU A 437 -10.44 -9.69 24.91
C GLU A 437 -9.22 -8.94 25.48
N ASN A 438 -8.89 -7.79 24.91
CA ASN A 438 -7.77 -6.91 25.28
C ASN A 438 -6.38 -7.60 25.27
N THR A 439 -6.23 -8.69 24.53
CA THR A 439 -4.98 -9.46 24.46
C THR A 439 -4.49 -9.55 23.02
N PRO A 440 -3.30 -8.99 22.68
CA PRO A 440 -2.69 -9.22 21.39
C PRO A 440 -2.47 -10.71 21.17
N SER A 441 -2.82 -11.21 20.00
CA SER A 441 -2.79 -12.64 19.69
C SER A 441 -2.27 -12.86 18.28
N THR A 442 -1.63 -14.00 18.04
CA THR A 442 -1.24 -14.41 16.68
C THR A 442 -2.31 -15.35 16.14
N LEU A 443 -2.82 -15.06 14.95
CA LEU A 443 -3.77 -15.92 14.24
C LEU A 443 -3.08 -16.62 13.07
N THR A 444 -3.39 -17.90 12.91
CA THR A 444 -3.02 -18.70 11.75
C THR A 444 -4.29 -19.03 10.97
N VAL A 445 -4.27 -18.80 9.67
CA VAL A 445 -5.34 -19.17 8.75
C VAL A 445 -4.80 -20.22 7.79
N ARG A 446 -5.52 -21.35 7.69
CA ARG A 446 -5.18 -22.43 6.77
C ARG A 446 -6.35 -22.77 5.85
N ALA A 447 -6.00 -23.20 4.64
CA ALA A 447 -6.94 -23.83 3.73
C ALA A 447 -7.43 -25.15 4.36
N LYS A 448 -8.60 -25.61 3.95
CA LYS A 448 -9.29 -26.74 4.60
C LYS A 448 -8.57 -28.07 4.41
N ASP A 449 -7.89 -28.25 3.27
CA ASP A 449 -7.26 -29.50 2.89
C ASP A 449 -5.79 -29.32 2.46
N ALA A 450 -5.04 -30.42 2.40
CA ALA A 450 -3.60 -30.42 2.11
C ALA A 450 -3.27 -30.22 0.62
N ASN A 451 -4.28 -30.18 -0.26
CA ASN A 451 -4.12 -30.01 -1.71
C ASN A 451 -4.58 -28.61 -2.17
N THR A 452 -4.97 -27.73 -1.23
CA THR A 452 -5.38 -26.35 -1.50
C THR A 452 -4.34 -25.37 -0.94
N GLY A 453 -3.81 -24.52 -1.82
CA GLY A 453 -2.95 -23.39 -1.46
C GLY A 453 -3.70 -22.07 -1.60
N PHE A 454 -3.42 -21.09 -0.73
CA PHE A 454 -3.83 -19.69 -0.97
C PHE A 454 -3.06 -19.08 -2.15
N VAL A 455 -1.87 -19.61 -2.44
CA VAL A 455 -0.99 -19.26 -3.55
C VAL A 455 -0.21 -20.52 -3.92
N ASP A 456 -0.05 -20.81 -5.22
CA ASP A 456 0.91 -21.79 -5.72
C ASP A 456 1.79 -21.09 -6.76
N ASN A 457 3.04 -20.77 -6.41
CA ASN A 457 4.19 -20.91 -7.32
C ASN A 457 5.55 -20.67 -6.61
N ASP A 458 6.56 -21.46 -7.01
CA ASP A 458 8.00 -21.29 -6.80
C ASP A 458 8.59 -20.09 -7.58
N ASP A 459 7.79 -19.07 -7.90
CA ASP A 459 8.22 -17.87 -8.61
C ASP A 459 8.71 -16.80 -7.60
N PRO A 460 10.02 -16.44 -7.61
CA PRO A 460 10.56 -15.43 -6.70
C PRO A 460 9.96 -14.02 -6.90
N ASP A 461 9.29 -13.75 -8.03
CA ASP A 461 8.58 -12.50 -8.28
C ASP A 461 7.10 -12.55 -7.83
N ALA A 462 6.58 -13.74 -7.52
CA ALA A 462 5.27 -13.95 -6.91
C ALA A 462 5.26 -13.80 -5.38
N THR A 463 6.35 -13.29 -4.79
CA THR A 463 6.45 -13.14 -3.33
C THR A 463 5.42 -12.15 -2.78
N ILE A 464 4.30 -12.70 -2.30
CA ILE A 464 3.83 -12.66 -0.89
C ILE A 464 3.29 -11.30 -0.35
N GLY A 465 3.50 -10.17 -1.01
CA GLY A 465 3.12 -8.83 -0.49
C GLY A 465 1.73 -8.30 -0.86
N GLN A 466 0.79 -9.12 -1.32
CA GLN A 466 -0.41 -8.61 -2.03
C GLN A 466 -1.77 -9.15 -1.55
N MET A 467 -1.79 -10.11 -0.63
CA MET A 467 -3.04 -10.51 0.02
C MET A 467 -3.46 -9.44 1.03
N ILE A 468 -4.65 -8.88 0.86
CA ILE A 468 -5.24 -7.99 1.85
C ILE A 468 -5.94 -8.88 2.87
N VAL A 469 -5.43 -8.89 4.09
CA VAL A 469 -6.10 -9.53 5.21
C VAL A 469 -6.65 -8.42 6.10
N ALA A 470 -7.94 -8.48 6.37
CA ALA A 470 -8.60 -7.56 7.29
C ALA A 470 -9.35 -8.34 8.36
N ILE A 471 -9.32 -7.85 9.59
CA ILE A 471 -10.23 -8.31 10.64
C ILE A 471 -11.39 -7.32 10.78
N ARG A 472 -12.62 -7.83 10.76
CA ARG A 472 -13.83 -7.00 10.78
C ARG A 472 -14.83 -7.40 11.85
N LYS A 473 -15.49 -6.38 12.40
CA LYS A 473 -16.69 -6.51 13.23
C LYS A 473 -17.55 -5.26 13.10
N GLY A 474 -18.76 -5.42 12.56
CA GLY A 474 -19.63 -4.29 12.27
C GLY A 474 -18.96 -3.31 11.30
N ALA A 475 -18.85 -2.04 11.68
CA ALA A 475 -18.18 -0.99 10.89
C ALA A 475 -16.65 -0.93 11.10
N THR A 476 -16.10 -1.68 12.07
CA THR A 476 -14.66 -1.68 12.35
C THR A 476 -13.94 -2.63 11.40
N SER A 477 -12.91 -2.16 10.71
CA SER A 477 -12.03 -2.94 9.84
C SER A 477 -10.58 -2.59 10.09
N ILE A 478 -9.73 -3.59 10.33
CA ILE A 478 -8.29 -3.41 10.57
C ILE A 478 -7.54 -4.29 9.58
N THR A 479 -6.76 -3.67 8.70
CA THR A 479 -5.85 -4.36 7.78
C THR A 479 -4.63 -4.86 8.54
N VAL A 480 -4.18 -6.07 8.24
CA VAL A 480 -3.03 -6.72 8.87
C VAL A 480 -2.11 -7.27 7.79
N ASP A 481 -0.81 -7.25 8.05
CA ASP A 481 0.20 -7.78 7.14
C ASP A 481 0.43 -9.28 7.44
N PRO A 482 0.09 -10.20 6.51
CA PRO A 482 0.27 -11.63 6.73
C PRO A 482 1.65 -12.13 6.29
N ALA A 483 2.23 -13.05 7.06
CA ALA A 483 3.34 -13.89 6.63
C ALA A 483 2.80 -15.22 6.10
N VAL A 484 3.08 -15.55 4.84
CA VAL A 484 2.59 -16.77 4.19
C VAL A 484 3.51 -17.94 4.48
N PHE A 485 2.98 -19.14 4.63
CA PHE A 485 3.80 -20.35 4.73
C PHE A 485 4.53 -20.62 3.41
N ALA A 486 5.74 -21.16 3.50
CA ALA A 486 6.57 -21.46 2.34
C ALA A 486 5.92 -22.47 1.35
N ASP A 487 4.92 -23.21 1.80
CA ASP A 487 4.15 -24.18 1.01
C ASP A 487 2.84 -23.59 0.45
N GLY A 488 2.57 -22.30 0.67
CA GLY A 488 1.35 -21.63 0.22
C GLY A 488 0.05 -22.08 0.91
N THR A 489 0.09 -23.01 1.87
CA THR A 489 -1.11 -23.64 2.46
C THR A 489 -1.84 -22.76 3.48
N GLY A 490 -1.29 -21.60 3.82
CA GLY A 490 -1.82 -20.72 4.85
C GLY A 490 -0.95 -19.50 5.10
N PHE A 491 -1.39 -18.68 6.04
CA PHE A 491 -0.69 -17.48 6.47
C PHE A 491 -0.90 -17.21 7.96
N ILE A 492 -0.01 -16.41 8.53
CA ILE A 492 0.04 -16.06 9.95
C ILE A 492 0.18 -14.55 10.11
N PHE A 493 -0.54 -13.96 11.06
CA PHE A 493 -0.47 -12.53 11.34
C PHE A 493 -0.80 -12.25 12.82
N ASP A 494 -0.36 -11.09 13.29
CA ASP A 494 -0.66 -10.61 14.63
C ASP A 494 -1.90 -9.69 14.62
N ILE A 495 -2.79 -9.89 15.59
CA ILE A 495 -3.93 -9.00 15.83
C ILE A 495 -3.69 -8.14 17.07
N PRO A 496 -4.13 -6.86 17.07
CA PRO A 496 -4.02 -5.98 18.22
C PRO A 496 -4.92 -6.43 19.38
N ALA A 497 -4.80 -5.74 20.53
CA ALA A 497 -5.69 -5.96 21.67
C ALA A 497 -7.13 -5.53 21.34
N LEU A 498 -7.97 -6.46 20.92
CA LEU A 498 -9.37 -6.20 20.56
C LEU A 498 -10.23 -6.07 21.82
N ALA A 499 -10.89 -4.92 21.99
CA ALA A 499 -11.67 -4.60 23.18
C ALA A 499 -13.15 -5.02 23.13
N ASP A 500 -13.63 -5.54 21.99
CA ASP A 500 -15.05 -5.88 21.83
C ASP A 500 -15.30 -7.41 21.76
N GLU A 501 -15.90 -7.99 22.80
CA GLU A 501 -16.40 -9.37 22.81
C GLU A 501 -17.36 -9.69 21.65
N GLY A 502 -17.14 -10.81 20.97
CA GLY A 502 -18.06 -11.33 19.96
C GLY A 502 -17.37 -12.09 18.83
N THR A 503 -18.13 -12.40 17.79
CA THR A 503 -17.57 -12.99 16.57
C THR A 503 -16.94 -11.90 15.73
N TRP A 504 -15.69 -12.13 15.33
CA TRP A 504 -14.94 -11.31 14.40
C TRP A 504 -14.70 -12.11 13.12
N ALA A 505 -14.81 -11.43 11.98
CA ALA A 505 -14.47 -12.00 10.69
C ALA A 505 -12.99 -11.75 10.40
N VAL A 506 -12.31 -12.73 9.83
CA VAL A 506 -11.06 -12.58 9.08
C VAL A 506 -11.46 -12.63 7.62
N ASP A 507 -11.34 -11.51 6.95
CA ASP A 507 -11.60 -11.38 5.54
C ASP A 507 -10.27 -11.36 4.80
N VAL A 508 -10.18 -12.24 3.83
CA VAL A 508 -9.00 -12.44 3.01
C VAL A 508 -9.41 -12.08 1.61
N ALA A 509 -8.83 -11.02 1.06
CA ALA A 509 -8.91 -10.72 -0.34
C ALA A 509 -7.57 -11.10 -0.96
N LEU A 510 -7.60 -12.10 -1.83
CA LEU A 510 -6.47 -12.43 -2.69
C LEU A 510 -6.36 -11.39 -3.81
N PRO A 511 -5.14 -11.19 -4.33
CA PRO A 511 -4.94 -10.56 -5.63
C PRO A 511 -5.92 -11.19 -6.65
N GLY A 512 -6.70 -10.36 -7.34
CA GLY A 512 -7.72 -10.80 -8.29
C GLY A 512 -9.14 -10.76 -7.75
N GLY A 513 -9.39 -10.15 -6.59
CA GLY A 513 -10.75 -9.93 -6.05
C GLY A 513 -11.46 -11.18 -5.58
N GLN A 514 -10.72 -12.28 -5.38
CA GLN A 514 -11.22 -13.47 -4.75
C GLN A 514 -11.20 -13.23 -3.24
N ALA A 515 -12.38 -13.10 -2.64
CA ALA A 515 -12.52 -12.79 -1.23
C ALA A 515 -13.14 -13.97 -0.47
N GLY A 516 -12.53 -14.36 0.64
CA GLY A 516 -13.04 -15.37 1.57
C GLY A 516 -13.12 -14.82 2.97
N SER A 517 -14.04 -15.38 3.76
CA SER A 517 -14.24 -14.95 5.14
C SER A 517 -14.25 -16.16 6.07
N ALA A 518 -13.60 -16.02 7.21
CA ALA A 518 -13.58 -17.00 8.28
C ALA A 518 -13.84 -16.30 9.61
N ASN A 519 -14.25 -17.05 10.63
CA ASN A 519 -14.63 -16.46 11.91
C ASN A 519 -13.73 -16.94 13.03
N PHE A 520 -13.39 -16.03 13.94
CA PHE A 520 -12.86 -16.33 15.27
C PHE A 520 -13.69 -15.59 16.33
N ARG A 521 -13.65 -16.05 17.58
CA ARG A 521 -14.43 -15.44 18.66
C ARG A 521 -13.52 -14.75 19.67
N VAL A 522 -13.73 -13.45 19.86
CA VAL A 522 -13.22 -12.75 21.04
C VAL A 522 -14.16 -13.06 22.19
N THR A 523 -13.64 -13.68 23.24
CA THR A 523 -14.40 -14.00 24.45
C THR A 523 -13.95 -13.12 25.60
N THR A 524 -14.90 -12.59 26.36
CA THR A 524 -14.60 -11.99 27.67
C THR A 524 -13.85 -13.02 28.50
N VAL A 525 -12.86 -12.54 29.25
CA VAL A 525 -12.09 -13.38 30.17
C VAL A 525 -12.99 -13.73 31.36
N GLY A 526 -13.91 -14.68 31.16
CA GLY A 526 -14.58 -15.37 32.24
C GLY A 526 -13.52 -16.14 33.01
N GLY A 527 -13.39 -15.83 34.31
CA GLY A 527 -12.34 -16.33 35.20
C GLY A 527 -11.99 -17.80 34.97
N GLY A 528 -10.88 -18.04 34.29
CA GLY A 528 -10.30 -19.34 34.01
C GLY A 528 -8.86 -19.10 33.61
N GLY A 529 -7.94 -19.39 34.53
CA GLY A 529 -6.56 -18.92 34.48
C GLY A 529 -5.74 -19.40 33.28
N GLY A 530 -4.75 -18.57 32.93
CA GLY A 530 -3.59 -18.97 32.14
C GLY A 530 -3.40 -18.23 30.83
N ASN A 531 -2.92 -16.98 30.91
CA ASN A 531 -1.84 -16.39 30.08
C ASN A 531 -2.00 -14.87 29.98
N SER A 532 -1.82 -14.16 31.10
CA SER A 532 -1.68 -12.71 31.11
C SER A 532 -0.20 -12.32 31.04
N THR A 533 0.07 -11.34 30.18
CA THR A 533 1.34 -10.67 29.95
C THR A 533 1.77 -9.85 31.18
N GLY A 534 2.30 -10.52 32.22
CA GLY A 534 2.88 -9.85 33.39
C GLY A 534 3.29 -10.79 34.53
N CYS A 535 4.46 -10.50 35.14
CA CYS A 535 5.04 -11.17 36.32
C CYS A 535 4.76 -12.68 36.48
N PHE A 536 5.03 -13.48 35.43
CA PHE A 536 4.79 -14.94 35.36
C PHE A 536 5.20 -15.75 36.60
N VAL A 537 6.41 -15.53 37.13
CA VAL A 537 6.94 -16.29 38.28
C VAL A 537 6.18 -15.94 39.56
N ALA A 538 5.81 -14.67 39.74
CA ALA A 538 5.05 -14.23 40.90
C ALA A 538 3.59 -14.71 40.82
N THR A 539 2.98 -14.67 39.64
CA THR A 539 1.64 -15.22 39.39
C THR A 539 1.62 -16.74 39.62
N ALA A 540 2.62 -17.48 39.14
CA ALA A 540 2.75 -18.92 39.38
C ALA A 540 2.96 -19.24 40.88
N ALA A 541 3.72 -18.40 41.60
CA ALA A 541 3.94 -18.57 43.03
C ALA A 541 2.66 -18.28 43.84
N HIS A 542 2.00 -17.15 43.62
CA HIS A 542 0.84 -16.71 44.40
C HIS A 542 -0.47 -17.36 43.94
N GLY A 543 -0.53 -17.88 42.71
CA GLY A 543 -1.70 -18.56 42.15
C GLY A 543 -2.79 -17.65 41.63
N ASP A 544 -2.59 -16.34 41.73
CA ASP A 544 -3.53 -15.32 41.31
C ASP A 544 -2.74 -14.13 40.77
N TYR A 545 -3.18 -13.62 39.63
CA TYR A 545 -2.62 -12.43 38.98
C TYR A 545 -2.90 -11.14 39.78
N ASP A 546 -4.02 -11.12 40.52
CA ASP A 546 -4.46 -9.98 41.32
C ASP A 546 -4.02 -10.06 42.79
N ALA A 547 -3.19 -11.06 43.12
CA ALA A 547 -2.56 -11.16 44.44
C ALA A 547 -1.85 -9.82 44.80
N PRO A 548 -2.01 -9.31 46.04
CA PRO A 548 -1.46 -8.03 46.46
C PRO A 548 0.04 -7.88 46.16
N GLU A 549 0.82 -8.94 46.37
CA GLU A 549 2.25 -8.98 46.15
C GLU A 549 2.61 -8.90 44.65
N VAL A 550 1.81 -9.53 43.78
CA VAL A 550 1.97 -9.49 42.33
C VAL A 550 1.68 -8.08 41.81
N ARG A 551 0.66 -7.42 42.34
CA ARG A 551 0.32 -6.02 41.99
C ARG A 551 1.44 -5.04 42.37
N VAL A 552 2.05 -5.22 43.54
CA VAL A 552 3.21 -4.41 43.99
C VAL A 552 4.39 -4.56 43.03
N LEU A 553 4.75 -5.79 42.67
CA LEU A 553 5.88 -6.05 41.78
C LEU A 553 5.63 -5.53 40.35
N ARG A 554 4.39 -5.61 39.87
CA ARG A 554 3.98 -5.04 38.57
C ARG A 554 4.11 -3.53 38.55
N ARG A 555 3.60 -2.83 39.57
CA ARG A 555 3.78 -1.36 39.69
C ARG A 555 5.25 -0.97 39.80
N PHE A 556 6.05 -1.72 40.55
CA PHE A 556 7.48 -1.48 40.63
C PHE A 556 8.19 -1.64 39.27
N ARG A 557 7.80 -2.65 38.48
CA ARG A 557 8.30 -2.80 37.11
C ARG A 557 7.96 -1.59 36.25
N ASP A 558 6.70 -1.18 36.28
CA ASP A 558 6.18 -0.14 35.39
C ASP A 558 6.73 1.24 35.77
N ASP A 559 6.75 1.57 37.05
CA ASP A 559 7.14 2.91 37.53
C ASP A 559 8.66 3.07 37.68
N TYR A 560 9.41 2.00 37.96
CA TYR A 560 10.86 2.07 38.26
C TYR A 560 11.75 1.31 37.28
N LEU A 561 11.40 0.09 36.88
CA LEU A 561 12.27 -0.70 36.00
C LEU A 561 12.20 -0.24 34.54
N LEU A 562 11.01 0.14 34.04
CA LEU A 562 10.87 0.58 32.65
C LEU A 562 11.36 2.03 32.41
N ALA A 563 11.51 2.83 33.48
CA ALA A 563 11.98 4.20 33.41
C ALA A 563 13.42 4.35 32.87
N GLY A 564 14.28 3.32 33.03
CA GLY A 564 15.70 3.38 32.64
C GLY A 564 16.15 2.23 31.74
N ALA A 565 17.13 2.47 30.88
CA ALA A 565 17.74 1.45 30.01
C ALA A 565 18.19 0.16 30.72
N PRO A 566 18.85 0.18 31.91
CA PRO A 566 19.23 -1.05 32.59
C PRO A 566 18.02 -1.85 33.11
N GLY A 567 16.96 -1.18 33.57
CA GLY A 567 15.76 -1.85 34.03
C GLY A 567 14.95 -2.46 32.86
N ARG A 568 14.91 -1.80 31.69
CA ARG A 568 14.33 -2.38 30.47
C ARG A 568 15.05 -3.66 30.01
N SER A 569 16.38 -3.70 30.13
CA SER A 569 17.16 -4.91 29.81
C SER A 569 16.86 -6.07 30.79
N PHE A 570 16.78 -5.79 32.09
CA PHE A 570 16.38 -6.78 33.09
C PHE A 570 14.97 -7.34 32.82
N VAL A 571 14.02 -6.45 32.51
CA VAL A 571 12.64 -6.83 32.19
C VAL A 571 12.57 -7.69 30.92
N ARG A 572 13.37 -7.37 29.89
CA ARG A 572 13.47 -8.19 28.66
C ARG A 572 13.95 -9.60 28.96
N ALA A 573 15.05 -9.75 29.72
CA ALA A 573 15.53 -11.07 30.13
C ALA A 573 14.49 -11.83 30.98
N TYR A 574 13.76 -11.13 31.85
CA TYR A 574 12.67 -11.71 32.61
C TYR A 574 11.53 -12.23 31.72
N TYR A 575 11.18 -11.52 30.64
CA TYR A 575 10.16 -11.99 29.68
C TYR A 575 10.63 -13.14 28.81
N GLU A 576 11.92 -13.20 28.49
CA GLU A 576 12.52 -14.27 27.68
C GLU A 576 12.60 -15.60 28.46
N TYR A 577 12.99 -15.57 29.73
CA TYR A 577 13.21 -16.79 30.53
C TYR A 577 12.10 -17.08 31.55
N GLY A 578 11.32 -16.07 31.95
CA GLY A 578 10.29 -16.16 32.98
C GLY A 578 9.15 -17.16 32.70
N PRO A 579 8.64 -17.29 31.47
CA PRO A 579 7.56 -18.24 31.16
C PRO A 579 7.95 -19.70 31.44
N LYS A 580 9.17 -20.10 31.08
CA LYS A 580 9.69 -21.46 31.35
C LYS A 580 9.88 -21.73 32.84
N ALA A 581 10.29 -20.72 33.61
CA ALA A 581 10.40 -20.84 35.06
C ALA A 581 9.02 -20.92 35.74
N ALA A 582 8.05 -20.14 35.27
CA ALA A 582 6.69 -20.12 35.81
C ALA A 582 5.97 -21.47 35.63
N SER A 583 6.04 -22.06 34.44
CA SER A 583 5.43 -23.37 34.17
C SER A 583 6.05 -24.50 35.00
N TRP A 584 7.34 -24.39 35.34
CA TRP A 584 8.02 -25.34 36.22
C TRP A 584 7.59 -25.23 37.70
N ILE A 585 7.20 -24.03 38.14
CA ILE A 585 6.76 -23.72 39.52
C ILE A 585 5.28 -24.08 39.73
N GLU A 586 4.43 -23.84 38.73
CA GLU A 586 2.97 -23.90 38.84
C GLU A 586 2.44 -25.28 39.31
N GLY A 587 3.10 -26.36 38.90
CA GLY A 587 2.76 -27.74 39.28
C GLY A 587 3.38 -28.26 40.58
N ARG A 588 4.12 -27.44 41.36
CA ARG A 588 4.90 -27.91 42.53
C ARG A 588 4.73 -27.01 43.75
N GLU A 589 3.98 -27.47 44.75
CA GLU A 589 3.69 -26.68 45.96
C GLU A 589 4.93 -26.26 46.76
N TRP A 590 5.96 -27.10 46.83
CA TRP A 590 7.21 -26.76 47.51
C TRP A 590 7.98 -25.65 46.76
N ALA A 591 7.93 -25.64 45.42
CA ALA A 591 8.55 -24.61 44.59
C ALA A 591 7.80 -23.29 44.75
N ARG A 592 6.47 -23.32 44.77
CA ARG A 592 5.64 -22.13 45.07
C ARG A 592 5.98 -21.51 46.42
N ARG A 593 6.16 -22.34 47.45
CA ARG A 593 6.58 -21.86 48.79
C ARG A 593 7.97 -21.23 48.77
N ALA A 594 8.94 -21.85 48.10
CA ALA A 594 10.29 -21.31 47.95
C ALA A 594 10.28 -19.98 47.17
N SER A 595 9.50 -19.89 46.09
CA SER A 595 9.35 -18.66 45.30
C SER A 595 8.69 -17.55 46.10
N ARG A 596 7.64 -17.82 46.89
CA ARG A 596 7.04 -16.82 47.80
C ARG A 596 8.06 -16.28 48.82
N ALA A 597 8.88 -17.17 49.40
CA ALA A 597 9.91 -16.77 50.34
C ALA A 597 11.00 -15.90 49.69
N ALA A 598 11.44 -16.27 48.47
CA ALA A 598 12.42 -15.48 47.70
C ALA A 598 11.87 -14.11 47.26
N LEU A 599 10.57 -14.03 46.97
CA LEU A 599 9.89 -12.80 46.54
C LEU A 599 9.53 -11.86 47.70
N ALA A 600 9.51 -12.33 48.95
CA ALA A 600 9.13 -11.52 50.10
C ALA A 600 10.02 -10.26 50.29
N ALA A 601 11.34 -10.40 50.19
CA ALA A 601 12.26 -9.26 50.33
C ALA A 601 12.12 -8.23 49.18
N PRO A 602 12.07 -8.64 47.90
CA PRO A 602 11.74 -7.74 46.79
C PRO A 602 10.39 -7.03 46.92
N VAL A 603 9.35 -7.74 47.37
CA VAL A 603 8.00 -7.15 47.57
C VAL A 603 8.05 -6.07 48.64
N LEU A 604 8.68 -6.31 49.78
CA LEU A 604 8.83 -5.31 50.84
C LEU A 604 9.64 -4.09 50.39
N ALA A 605 10.72 -4.29 49.63
CA ALA A 605 11.49 -3.21 49.06
C ALA A 605 10.68 -2.38 48.05
N ALA A 606 9.93 -3.05 47.18
CA ALA A 606 9.03 -2.42 46.22
C ALA A 606 7.90 -1.64 46.91
N GLU A 607 7.27 -2.19 47.96
CA GLU A 607 6.27 -1.47 48.75
C GLU A 607 6.85 -0.21 49.41
N GLY A 608 8.07 -0.30 49.98
CA GLY A 608 8.74 0.85 50.59
C GLY A 608 9.06 1.96 49.59
N LEU A 609 9.50 1.60 48.39
CA LEU A 609 9.76 2.55 47.30
C LEU A 609 8.47 3.16 46.77
N LEU A 610 7.41 2.37 46.59
CA LEU A 610 6.12 2.85 46.11
C LEU A 610 5.39 3.76 47.12
N ARG A 611 5.55 3.53 48.43
CA ARG A 611 4.91 4.35 49.50
C ARG A 611 5.69 5.60 49.93
N SER A 612 6.98 5.72 49.60
CA SER A 612 7.79 6.88 50.01
C SER A 612 7.44 8.15 49.23
N HIS A 613 7.25 9.29 49.92
CA HIS A 613 7.12 10.59 49.26
C HIS A 613 8.45 10.97 48.57
N PRO A 614 8.45 11.80 47.50
CA PRO A 614 9.68 12.22 46.83
C PRO A 614 10.72 12.86 47.77
N ALA A 615 10.28 13.49 48.87
CA ALA A 615 11.16 14.03 49.91
C ALA A 615 11.88 12.94 50.73
N ASP A 616 11.23 11.83 51.06
CA ASP A 616 11.82 10.71 51.78
C ASP A 616 12.84 9.95 50.91
N ARG A 617 12.59 9.90 49.59
CA ARG A 617 13.51 9.34 48.59
C ARG A 617 14.78 10.17 48.47
N PHE A 618 14.66 11.50 48.54
CA PHE A 618 15.80 12.40 48.60
C PHE A 618 16.58 12.24 49.91
N ALA A 619 15.90 12.14 51.05
CA ALA A 619 16.53 11.89 52.35
C ALA A 619 17.27 10.54 52.40
N ALA A 620 16.67 9.47 51.85
CA ALA A 620 17.31 8.15 51.76
C ALA A 620 18.52 8.16 50.82
N ALA A 621 18.42 8.83 49.66
CA ALA A 621 19.55 9.02 48.76
C ALA A 621 20.69 9.81 49.41
N VAL A 622 20.36 10.86 50.17
CA VAL A 622 21.33 11.67 50.95
C VAL A 622 21.96 10.84 52.08
N LEU A 623 21.21 9.97 52.76
CA LEU A 623 21.75 9.08 53.79
C LEU A 623 22.64 7.98 53.22
N VAL A 624 22.30 7.41 52.05
CA VAL A 624 23.12 6.39 51.37
C VAL A 624 24.37 7.02 50.78
N LEU A 625 24.26 8.17 50.12
CA LEU A 625 25.42 8.91 49.58
C LEU A 625 26.29 9.49 50.71
N GLY A 626 25.68 9.96 51.80
CA GLY A 626 26.37 10.42 53.00
C GLY A 626 27.07 9.28 53.75
N GLY A 627 26.45 8.10 53.82
CA GLY A 627 27.05 6.88 54.38
C GLY A 627 28.20 6.34 53.53
N LEU A 628 28.05 6.32 52.21
CA LEU A 628 29.11 6.00 51.26
C LEU A 628 30.25 7.01 51.35
N PHE A 629 29.96 8.30 51.40
CA PHE A 629 30.95 9.37 51.60
C PHE A 629 31.69 9.26 52.94
N TRP A 630 30.99 8.90 54.03
CA TRP A 630 31.60 8.65 55.34
C TRP A 630 32.51 7.41 55.33
N LEU A 631 32.10 6.33 54.64
CA LEU A 631 32.92 5.13 54.43
C LEU A 631 34.17 5.41 53.57
N PHE A 632 34.06 6.30 52.58
CA PHE A 632 35.21 6.75 51.79
C PHE A 632 36.15 7.68 52.57
N ARG A 633 35.63 8.48 53.50
CA ARG A 633 36.45 9.37 54.35
C ARG A 633 37.17 8.62 55.48
N ARG A 634 36.67 7.45 55.91
CA ARG A 634 37.30 6.62 56.96
C ARG A 634 38.47 5.76 56.47
N ARG A 635 38.80 5.83 55.17
CA ARG A 635 39.94 5.12 54.54
C ARG A 635 41.09 6.06 54.12
N ARG A 636 41.31 7.15 54.86
CA ARG A 636 42.58 7.90 54.86
C ARG A 636 43.07 8.10 56.27
#